data_AF-A0A1F6S225-F1
#
_entry.id   AF-A0A1F6S225-F1
#
_cell.length_a   1.000
_cell.length_b   1.000
_cell.length_c   1.000
_cell.angle_alpha   90.00
_cell.angle_beta   90.00
_cell.angle_gamma   90.00
#
_symmetry.space_group_name_H-M   'P 1'
#
loop_
_entity.id
_entity.type
_entity.pdbx_description
1 polymer ?
#
loop_
_entity_poly.entity_id
_entity_poly.type
_entity_poly.pdbx_seq_one_letter_code
_entity_poly.pdbx_strand_id
1 'polypeptide(L)'
;MPEETDKNKTSFELHGLHEEEVNRILSQMKHGSEEQQAASLAATLGLPYIDLNIFPIDPETLQAIPKDDAVKYELVPIQRAGKNIGLAVSNISNPELKKYFEKLEKEEGYKLKIFISSKTSFQKTLERYKYVALADNLEDLRLTLSGADLVEFEKNLKDVIDLKKRITEIPTTEVINIVMAGAVKMEASDIHFEPQQDGIRLRYRLDGILQNITDLPSQVYHYILSRVKILSGMKINIRDIAQDGHFSVEIEGNEIDVRVSILPGNFGENIVMRLLNQRSVALKFEDLGLRGLAYDKLREEIKKPNGMVLNTGPTGSGKTTTLYAIVNTINSPEVKIITVEDPVEYKIKGISQTQVSKSRGYTFANALRAIVRQDPDVILVGEIRDDETAQIAVHASLTGHLVLSTLHTNSAIETTPRLTDMGIKPSLIPSAVNAIIGQRLVRKLCPFCKEKYVPARETVESVKKILSVISPKAKLSVPKDIDFFFRAKGCPKCHGLGYKGRIGIFEILTLDDDISKKIIEMAPESEILSLALEAGMVTMLQDGILKSLGGITSLEEVQRVTGEGKFLEELYEKIITQLLLRSVLIRKDIARKIDETKNDFTSFQKLLKSAKPEEIFSLIIAAGLKLGAGDIHIEPEESSVKVRFRIDGILQDAAQIPMTEYPHVMGDIKILSGFKATDVESGVKDSRFSINLDKDVFPEISKREIDVRVSIILGGYGETVVMRLLGQDEQETVIEKLGIRKQNLDRLLEKIKKPNGILLNTGPTGSGKTTTLYSLLSLLNKPGAKIITVEDPIEYRLKGILQTQVNEKKGYTFPKALRALLRQNPDIMMIGEIRDEETAQIAVQAALTGHLVLSTLHTNNAASSIQRLINMSVNPTDIASSVNAFMAQRLVRVLCQDCKKKIEPSPEVKSHIEKVLGAISEKTGIEVPKKVEYIFEAQGCPECNSIGYKGRTAVSEVMDMTKEMENLVTHGPTTSDVEALAEKQGMLTMAQDGILKVVEGITTIEEVERVTEE
;
A
#
# COMPACT_ATOMS: atom_id res chain seq x y z
N MET A 1 46.88 -21.11 34.42
CA MET A 1 47.73 -22.00 35.24
C MET A 1 46.82 -22.89 36.07
N PRO A 2 47.15 -24.18 36.23
CA PRO A 2 46.26 -25.26 36.69
C PRO A 2 46.49 -25.65 38.15
N GLU A 3 45.60 -26.47 38.73
CA GLU A 3 45.84 -27.49 39.78
C GLU A 3 44.55 -28.37 39.84
N GLU A 4 44.58 -29.65 39.45
CA GLU A 4 44.82 -30.85 40.31
C GLU A 4 43.75 -31.03 41.40
N THR A 5 43.15 -32.17 41.71
CA THR A 5 43.25 -33.61 41.37
C THR A 5 41.97 -34.27 41.93
N ASP A 6 41.47 -35.38 41.36
CA ASP A 6 41.04 -36.49 42.22
C ASP A 6 41.04 -37.83 41.46
N LYS A 7 41.87 -38.76 41.93
CA LYS A 7 41.97 -40.15 41.49
C LYS A 7 41.68 -41.01 42.71
N ASN A 8 40.50 -41.64 42.74
CA ASN A 8 40.28 -42.88 43.48
C ASN A 8 39.07 -43.62 42.90
N LYS A 9 39.32 -44.59 42.02
CA LYS A 9 38.40 -45.71 41.80
C LYS A 9 39.10 -47.00 42.20
N THR A 10 38.53 -47.64 43.21
CA THR A 10 38.96 -48.89 43.83
C THR A 10 38.82 -50.07 42.87
N SER A 11 39.75 -51.01 42.99
CA SER A 11 39.93 -52.22 42.18
C SER A 11 38.77 -53.24 42.19
N PHE A 12 37.64 -52.94 42.83
CA PHE A 12 36.48 -53.82 42.93
C PHE A 12 35.46 -53.68 41.78
N GLU A 13 35.41 -52.54 41.08
CA GLU A 13 34.50 -52.33 39.93
C GLU A 13 35.00 -53.01 38.63
N LEU A 14 36.29 -53.34 38.54
CA LEU A 14 36.90 -53.91 37.34
C LEU A 14 36.64 -55.41 37.14
N HIS A 15 36.22 -56.14 38.17
CA HIS A 15 35.90 -57.58 38.04
C HIS A 15 34.46 -57.85 37.57
N GLY A 16 33.48 -57.01 37.93
CA GLY A 16 32.09 -57.18 37.48
C GLY A 16 31.87 -56.91 35.99
N LEU A 17 32.61 -55.95 35.43
CA LEU A 17 32.53 -55.58 34.01
C LEU A 17 33.11 -56.67 33.08
N HIS A 18 34.08 -57.45 33.56
CA HIS A 18 34.66 -58.56 32.79
C HIS A 18 33.72 -59.77 32.70
N GLU A 19 32.89 -60.01 33.71
CA GLU A 19 31.98 -61.16 33.77
C GLU A 19 30.78 -60.98 32.83
N GLU A 20 30.20 -59.77 32.77
CA GLU A 20 29.13 -59.43 31.82
C GLU A 20 29.60 -59.47 30.37
N GLU A 21 30.81 -58.98 30.09
CA GLU A 21 31.36 -58.97 28.74
C GLU A 21 31.74 -60.38 28.25
N VAL A 22 32.28 -61.23 29.15
CA VAL A 22 32.52 -62.65 28.88
C VAL A 22 31.20 -63.40 28.67
N ASN A 23 30.18 -63.15 29.49
CA ASN A 23 28.85 -63.74 29.32
C ASN A 23 28.19 -63.31 28.00
N ARG A 24 28.38 -62.06 27.59
CA ARG A 24 27.90 -61.54 26.29
C ARG A 24 28.59 -62.24 25.11
N ILE A 25 29.91 -62.42 25.16
CA ILE A 25 30.69 -63.10 24.12
C ILE A 25 30.31 -64.59 24.05
N LEU A 26 30.19 -65.27 25.20
CA LEU A 26 29.75 -66.67 25.28
C LEU A 26 28.33 -66.87 24.74
N SER A 27 27.42 -65.92 25.02
CA SER A 27 26.06 -65.91 24.47
C SER A 27 26.05 -65.73 22.94
N GLN A 28 26.88 -64.83 22.40
CA GLN A 28 27.05 -64.65 20.96
C GLN A 28 27.63 -65.89 20.27
N MET A 29 28.62 -66.56 20.87
CA MET A 29 29.20 -67.80 20.33
C MET A 29 28.20 -68.96 20.37
N LYS A 30 27.39 -69.08 21.43
CA LYS A 30 26.31 -70.08 21.51
C LYS A 30 25.23 -69.83 20.46
N HIS A 31 24.79 -68.58 20.28
CA HIS A 31 23.84 -68.22 19.23
C HIS A 31 24.37 -68.56 17.84
N GLY A 32 25.62 -68.20 17.52
CA GLY A 32 26.24 -68.53 16.24
C GLY A 32 26.33 -70.04 15.98
N SER A 33 26.56 -70.84 17.03
CA SER A 33 26.58 -72.30 16.93
C SER A 33 25.19 -72.90 16.67
N GLU A 34 24.15 -72.41 17.33
CA GLU A 34 22.77 -72.89 17.13
C GLU A 34 22.22 -72.56 15.74
N GLU A 35 22.52 -71.38 15.19
CA GLU A 35 22.14 -71.02 13.83
C GLU A 35 22.83 -71.91 12.78
N GLN A 36 24.12 -72.24 12.99
CA GLN A 36 24.84 -73.19 12.13
C GLN A 36 24.24 -74.60 12.20
N GLN A 37 23.83 -75.06 13.39
CA GLN A 37 23.16 -76.35 13.56
C GLN A 37 21.79 -76.38 12.86
N ALA A 38 21.00 -75.31 13.00
CA ALA A 38 19.71 -75.19 12.32
C ALA A 38 19.87 -75.17 10.79
N ALA A 39 20.87 -74.47 10.26
CA ALA A 39 21.18 -74.46 8.84
C ALA A 39 21.62 -75.85 8.31
N SER A 40 22.44 -76.57 9.07
CA SER A 40 22.88 -77.94 8.73
C SER A 40 21.71 -78.94 8.76
N LEU A 41 20.82 -78.83 9.76
CA LEU A 41 19.60 -79.62 9.84
C LEU A 41 18.66 -79.36 8.66
N ALA A 42 18.47 -78.09 8.29
CA ALA A 42 17.67 -77.69 7.14
C ALA A 42 18.20 -78.32 5.84
N ALA A 43 19.53 -78.24 5.62
CA ALA A 43 20.19 -78.83 4.45
C ALA A 43 20.01 -80.36 4.38
N THR A 44 20.09 -81.06 5.52
CA THR A 44 19.91 -82.51 5.60
C THR A 44 18.47 -82.94 5.26
N LEU A 45 17.49 -82.10 5.62
CA LEU A 45 16.06 -82.35 5.40
C LEU A 45 15.54 -81.82 4.05
N GLY A 46 16.38 -81.13 3.26
CA GLY A 46 15.97 -80.49 2.01
C GLY A 46 15.01 -79.30 2.21
N LEU A 47 15.04 -78.67 3.39
CA LEU A 47 14.19 -77.53 3.74
C LEU A 47 15.01 -76.22 3.79
N PRO A 48 14.40 -75.06 3.52
CA PRO A 48 15.07 -73.77 3.65
C PRO A 48 15.30 -73.41 5.13
N TYR A 49 16.45 -72.82 5.43
CA TYR A 49 16.78 -72.26 6.74
C TYR A 49 16.36 -70.79 6.81
N ILE A 50 15.97 -70.33 8.01
CA ILE A 50 15.72 -68.91 8.28
C ILE A 50 16.17 -68.49 9.69
N ASP A 51 16.82 -67.33 9.76
CA ASP A 51 17.12 -66.66 11.03
C ASP A 51 16.06 -65.59 11.34
N LEU A 52 15.21 -65.87 12.32
CA LEU A 52 14.13 -65.00 12.79
C LEU A 52 14.63 -63.76 13.56
N ASN A 53 15.91 -63.71 13.95
CA ASN A 53 16.50 -62.53 14.58
C ASN A 53 16.60 -61.37 13.60
N ILE A 54 16.96 -61.67 12.35
CA ILE A 54 17.13 -60.70 11.26
C ILE A 54 15.94 -60.64 10.30
N PHE A 55 15.07 -61.66 10.31
CA PHE A 55 13.90 -61.67 9.46
C PHE A 55 12.76 -60.82 10.05
N PRO A 56 12.25 -59.81 9.32
CA PRO A 56 11.14 -58.99 9.78
C PRO A 56 9.83 -59.79 9.71
N ILE A 57 9.08 -59.82 10.82
CA ILE A 57 7.77 -60.49 10.91
C ILE A 57 6.75 -59.47 11.40
N ASP A 58 5.72 -59.22 10.61
CA ASP A 58 4.63 -58.30 10.97
C ASP A 58 3.72 -58.92 12.04
N PRO A 59 3.24 -58.17 13.05
CA PRO A 59 2.33 -58.69 14.09
C PRO A 59 1.06 -59.35 13.54
N GLU A 60 0.50 -58.86 12.43
CA GLU A 60 -0.64 -59.46 11.74
C GLU A 60 -0.34 -60.86 11.18
N THR A 61 0.93 -61.14 10.84
CA THR A 61 1.34 -62.48 10.41
C THR A 61 1.33 -63.46 11.59
N LEU A 62 1.74 -63.00 12.78
CA LEU A 62 1.71 -63.79 14.02
C LEU A 62 0.29 -64.19 14.45
N GLN A 63 -0.74 -63.38 14.11
CA GLN A 63 -2.15 -63.72 14.36
C GLN A 63 -2.61 -64.98 13.62
N ALA A 64 -1.93 -65.38 12.53
CA ALA A 64 -2.34 -66.55 11.75
C ALA A 64 -2.26 -67.87 12.54
N ILE A 65 -1.46 -67.91 13.62
CA ILE A 65 -1.31 -69.07 14.49
C ILE A 65 -1.40 -68.61 15.95
N PRO A 66 -2.34 -69.13 16.76
CA PRO A 66 -2.44 -68.79 18.18
C PRO A 66 -1.14 -69.03 18.93
N LYS A 67 -0.86 -68.21 19.95
CA LYS A 67 0.37 -68.33 20.76
C LYS A 67 0.51 -69.71 21.38
N ASP A 68 -0.59 -70.29 21.87
CA ASP A 68 -0.58 -71.61 22.50
C ASP A 68 -0.19 -72.70 21.50
N ASP A 69 -0.67 -72.63 20.27
CA ASP A 69 -0.27 -73.53 19.19
C ASP A 69 1.18 -73.29 18.76
N ALA A 70 1.62 -72.03 18.67
CA ALA A 70 3.00 -71.69 18.35
C ALA A 70 4.00 -72.27 19.38
N VAL A 71 3.66 -72.19 20.67
CA VAL A 71 4.46 -72.80 21.76
C VAL A 71 4.38 -74.33 21.72
N LYS A 72 3.18 -74.89 21.60
CA LYS A 72 2.96 -76.34 21.62
C LYS A 72 3.65 -77.06 20.47
N TYR A 73 3.60 -76.49 19.27
CA TYR A 73 4.15 -77.07 18.05
C TYR A 73 5.54 -76.53 17.69
N GLU A 74 6.11 -75.66 18.53
CA GLU A 74 7.44 -75.06 18.36
C GLU A 74 7.65 -74.42 16.96
N LEU A 75 6.63 -73.70 16.48
CA LEU A 75 6.60 -73.04 15.17
C LEU A 75 6.00 -71.63 15.22
N VAL A 76 6.38 -70.77 14.29
CA VAL A 76 5.80 -69.43 14.12
C VAL A 76 5.53 -69.11 12.65
N PRO A 77 4.45 -68.38 12.33
CA PRO A 77 4.23 -67.88 10.99
C PRO A 77 5.17 -66.70 10.72
N ILE A 78 5.85 -66.74 9.59
CA ILE A 78 6.87 -65.74 9.20
C ILE A 78 6.43 -64.89 8.01
N GLN A 79 5.53 -65.40 7.18
CA GLN A 79 4.99 -64.68 6.03
C GLN A 79 3.58 -65.17 5.71
N ARG A 80 2.68 -64.26 5.35
CA ARG A 80 1.32 -64.60 4.89
C ARG A 80 0.95 -63.80 3.65
N ALA A 81 0.58 -64.50 2.57
CA ALA A 81 0.08 -63.91 1.33
C ALA A 81 -1.17 -64.67 0.86
N GLY A 82 -2.34 -64.17 1.26
CA GLY A 82 -3.62 -64.86 1.02
C GLY A 82 -3.67 -66.21 1.73
N LYS A 83 -3.76 -67.29 0.95
CA LYS A 83 -3.71 -68.67 1.45
C LYS A 83 -2.30 -69.28 1.50
N ASN A 84 -1.26 -68.59 1.03
CA ASN A 84 0.12 -69.08 1.19
C ASN A 84 0.68 -68.59 2.53
N ILE A 85 1.21 -69.50 3.35
CA ILE A 85 1.77 -69.18 4.65
C ILE A 85 3.15 -69.83 4.81
N GLY A 86 4.14 -69.03 5.19
CA GLY A 86 5.47 -69.49 5.58
C GLY A 86 5.49 -69.77 7.08
N LEU A 87 5.96 -70.96 7.48
CA LEU A 87 6.10 -71.36 8.88
C LEU A 87 7.56 -71.67 9.19
N ALA A 88 8.13 -71.02 10.20
CA ALA A 88 9.43 -71.37 10.74
C ALA A 88 9.26 -72.33 11.92
N VAL A 89 9.94 -73.46 11.87
CA VAL A 89 9.84 -74.56 12.83
C VAL A 89 11.18 -74.74 13.51
N SER A 90 11.20 -74.73 14.84
CA SER A 90 12.42 -74.96 15.63
C SER A 90 12.63 -76.42 16.02
N ASN A 91 11.57 -77.23 16.02
CA ASN A 91 11.64 -78.66 16.29
C ASN A 91 10.77 -79.48 15.33
N ILE A 92 11.38 -79.85 14.20
CA ILE A 92 10.73 -80.63 13.14
C ILE A 92 10.42 -82.08 13.56
N SER A 93 11.03 -82.56 14.65
CA SER A 93 10.85 -83.92 15.17
C SER A 93 9.64 -84.07 16.08
N ASN A 94 8.84 -83.01 16.28
CA ASN A 94 7.62 -83.06 17.08
C ASN A 94 6.58 -83.99 16.41
N PRO A 95 6.17 -85.11 17.04
CA PRO A 95 5.29 -86.11 16.43
C PRO A 95 3.87 -85.60 16.16
N GLU A 96 3.43 -84.52 16.80
CA GLU A 96 2.11 -83.91 16.55
C GLU A 96 2.12 -82.89 15.39
N LEU A 97 3.30 -82.44 14.95
CA LEU A 97 3.46 -81.37 13.96
C LEU A 97 2.84 -81.72 12.60
N LYS A 98 2.99 -82.99 12.17
CA LYS A 98 2.43 -83.46 10.90
C LYS A 98 0.89 -83.39 10.89
N LYS A 99 0.24 -83.73 12.01
CA LYS A 99 -1.22 -83.63 12.15
C LYS A 99 -1.68 -82.16 12.15
N TYR A 100 -0.87 -81.28 12.74
CA TYR A 100 -1.17 -79.85 12.76
C TYR A 100 -1.04 -79.20 11.37
N PHE A 101 -0.03 -79.59 10.57
CA PHE A 101 0.05 -79.17 9.16
C PHE A 101 -1.16 -79.63 8.35
N GLU A 102 -1.57 -80.90 8.49
CA GLU A 102 -2.77 -81.40 7.82
C GLU A 102 -4.03 -80.63 8.22
N LYS A 103 -4.14 -80.22 9.49
CA LYS A 103 -5.23 -79.35 9.99
C LYS A 103 -5.22 -77.99 9.29
N LEU A 104 -4.08 -77.31 9.24
CA LEU A 104 -3.95 -76.00 8.58
C LEU A 104 -4.20 -76.06 7.07
N GLU A 105 -3.87 -77.16 6.41
CA GLU A 105 -4.13 -77.34 4.98
C GLU A 105 -5.60 -77.68 4.68
N LYS A 106 -6.22 -78.57 5.46
CA LYS A 106 -7.59 -79.06 5.19
C LYS A 106 -8.70 -78.20 5.76
N GLU A 107 -8.55 -77.72 6.99
CA GLU A 107 -9.60 -76.96 7.69
C GLU A 107 -9.48 -75.46 7.37
N GLU A 108 -8.27 -74.93 7.39
CA GLU A 108 -8.01 -73.49 7.16
C GLU A 108 -7.68 -73.15 5.70
N GLY A 109 -7.42 -74.17 4.86
CA GLY A 109 -7.17 -74.02 3.42
C GLY A 109 -5.83 -73.37 3.08
N TYR A 110 -4.84 -73.44 3.97
CA TYR A 110 -3.51 -72.87 3.74
C TYR A 110 -2.64 -73.74 2.83
N LYS A 111 -1.72 -73.10 2.11
CA LYS A 111 -0.58 -73.72 1.41
C LYS A 111 0.68 -73.42 2.20
N LEU A 112 1.24 -74.45 2.83
CA LEU A 112 2.33 -74.29 3.79
C LEU A 112 3.70 -74.28 3.07
N LYS A 113 4.57 -73.36 3.47
CA LYS A 113 6.00 -73.38 3.14
C LYS A 113 6.80 -73.45 4.44
N ILE A 114 7.50 -74.56 4.65
CA ILE A 114 8.19 -74.83 5.91
C ILE A 114 9.64 -74.35 5.84
N PHE A 115 10.08 -73.68 6.90
CA PHE A 115 11.45 -73.23 7.12
C PHE A 115 11.95 -73.79 8.46
N ILE A 116 13.25 -74.09 8.55
CA ILE A 116 13.89 -74.48 9.81
C ILE A 116 14.54 -73.25 10.43
N SER A 117 14.29 -73.01 11.71
CA SER A 117 14.90 -71.93 12.50
C SER A 117 15.61 -72.49 13.73
N SER A 118 16.59 -71.77 14.29
CA SER A 118 17.17 -72.15 15.57
C SER A 118 16.16 -72.02 16.72
N LYS A 119 16.39 -72.75 17.81
CA LYS A 119 15.55 -72.67 19.02
C LYS A 119 15.64 -71.29 19.67
N THR A 120 16.83 -70.69 19.72
CA THR A 120 16.97 -69.32 20.22
C THR A 120 16.18 -68.33 19.36
N SER A 121 16.30 -68.37 18.03
CA SER A 121 15.62 -67.44 17.13
C SER A 121 14.09 -67.54 17.27
N PHE A 122 13.58 -68.76 17.44
CA PHE A 122 12.18 -69.03 17.75
C PHE A 122 11.74 -68.46 19.11
N GLN A 123 12.50 -68.69 20.19
CA GLN A 123 12.15 -68.18 21.53
C GLN A 123 12.09 -66.65 21.59
N LYS A 124 13.04 -65.96 20.96
CA LYS A 124 13.02 -64.49 20.84
C LYS A 124 11.81 -64.00 20.04
N THR A 125 11.39 -64.77 19.03
CA THR A 125 10.22 -64.45 18.22
C THR A 125 8.90 -64.69 18.98
N LEU A 126 8.83 -65.70 19.85
CA LEU A 126 7.68 -65.92 20.73
C LEU A 126 7.39 -64.73 21.66
N GLU A 127 8.42 -63.98 22.07
CA GLU A 127 8.21 -62.75 22.83
C GLU A 127 7.41 -61.70 22.04
N ARG A 128 7.43 -61.75 20.69
CA ARG A 128 6.68 -60.80 19.85
C ARG A 128 5.17 -61.04 19.88
N TYR A 129 4.69 -62.21 20.33
CA TYR A 129 3.25 -62.46 20.53
C TYR A 129 2.61 -61.56 21.60
N LYS A 130 3.40 -60.94 22.48
CA LYS A 130 2.89 -59.92 23.43
C LYS A 130 2.30 -58.69 22.72
N TYR A 131 2.76 -58.42 21.49
CA TYR A 131 2.25 -57.32 20.67
C TYR A 131 0.99 -57.70 19.87
N VAL A 132 0.66 -58.99 19.77
CA VAL A 132 -0.56 -59.50 19.11
C VAL A 132 -1.79 -59.34 20.01
N ALA A 133 -1.64 -59.60 21.32
CA ALA A 133 -2.71 -59.41 22.31
C ALA A 133 -3.15 -57.93 22.46
N LEU A 134 -2.33 -56.99 22.00
CA LEU A 134 -2.65 -55.55 21.95
C LEU A 134 -3.57 -55.18 20.78
N ALA A 135 -3.72 -56.03 19.78
CA ALA A 135 -4.51 -55.77 18.56
C ALA A 135 -5.96 -56.31 18.64
N ASP A 136 -6.24 -57.28 19.51
CA ASP A 136 -7.56 -57.93 19.59
C ASP A 136 -8.60 -57.14 20.43
N ASN A 137 -8.18 -56.16 21.25
CA ASN A 137 -9.10 -55.29 22.01
C ASN A 137 -9.52 -54.06 21.17
N LEU A 138 -10.45 -54.26 20.23
CA LEU A 138 -11.01 -53.18 19.39
C LEU A 138 -11.80 -52.11 20.17
N GLU A 139 -12.34 -52.43 21.35
CA GLU A 139 -13.01 -51.44 22.22
C GLU A 139 -12.02 -50.47 22.89
N ASP A 140 -10.79 -50.89 23.16
CA ASP A 140 -9.74 -50.02 23.69
C ASP A 140 -9.18 -49.06 22.63
N LEU A 141 -9.39 -49.29 21.32
CA LEU A 141 -8.85 -48.43 20.26
C LEU A 141 -9.62 -47.12 20.06
N ARG A 142 -10.87 -47.01 20.56
CA ARG A 142 -11.66 -45.78 20.45
C ARG A 142 -11.43 -44.88 21.65
N LEU A 143 -10.70 -43.79 21.43
CA LEU A 143 -10.60 -42.69 22.40
C LEU A 143 -11.96 -41.97 22.44
N THR A 144 -12.72 -42.21 23.51
CA THR A 144 -13.99 -41.53 23.79
C THR A 144 -13.83 -40.74 25.07
N LEU A 145 -14.04 -39.43 25.02
CA LEU A 145 -14.00 -38.56 26.20
C LEU A 145 -15.44 -38.28 26.66
N SER A 146 -15.78 -38.74 27.86
CA SER A 146 -17.09 -38.50 28.47
C SER A 146 -17.14 -37.11 29.15
N GLY A 147 -18.35 -36.57 29.32
CA GLY A 147 -18.55 -35.33 30.08
C GLY A 147 -18.09 -35.45 31.55
N ALA A 148 -18.03 -36.67 32.11
CA ALA A 148 -17.51 -36.93 33.44
C ALA A 148 -15.98 -36.74 33.51
N ASP A 149 -15.25 -37.18 32.48
CA ASP A 149 -13.77 -37.04 32.39
C ASP A 149 -13.35 -35.56 32.34
N LEU A 150 -14.13 -34.72 31.64
CA LEU A 150 -13.91 -33.28 31.55
C LEU A 150 -14.17 -32.55 32.89
N VAL A 151 -15.13 -33.04 33.68
CA VAL A 151 -15.49 -32.49 35.00
C VAL A 151 -14.52 -32.98 36.09
N GLU A 152 -14.05 -34.22 36.00
CA GLU A 152 -13.03 -34.77 36.89
C GLU A 152 -11.68 -34.05 36.71
N PHE A 153 -11.29 -33.76 35.46
CA PHE A 153 -10.14 -32.89 35.16
C PHE A 153 -10.29 -31.48 35.75
N GLU A 154 -11.51 -30.94 35.80
CA GLU A 154 -11.81 -29.61 36.35
C GLU A 154 -11.70 -29.55 37.88
N LYS A 155 -12.11 -30.62 38.58
CA LYS A 155 -11.90 -30.76 40.03
C LYS A 155 -10.42 -30.94 40.39
N ASN A 156 -9.67 -31.60 39.52
CA ASN A 156 -8.26 -31.97 39.70
C ASN A 156 -7.30 -31.09 38.89
N LEU A 157 -7.67 -29.86 38.54
CA LEU A 157 -6.83 -28.97 37.72
C LEU A 157 -5.51 -28.56 38.42
N LYS A 158 -5.40 -28.81 39.74
CA LYS A 158 -4.17 -28.72 40.53
C LYS A 158 -3.25 -29.95 40.39
N ASP A 159 -3.72 -31.04 39.78
CA ASP A 159 -3.05 -32.35 39.73
C ASP A 159 -2.29 -32.61 38.42
N VAL A 160 -2.15 -31.64 37.51
CA VAL A 160 -1.14 -31.75 36.41
C VAL A 160 0.27 -31.97 36.99
N ILE A 161 0.49 -31.48 38.22
CA ILE A 161 1.70 -31.71 39.03
C ILE A 161 1.71 -33.14 39.64
N ASP A 162 0.55 -33.69 39.99
CA ASP A 162 0.41 -35.06 40.53
C ASP A 162 0.36 -36.14 39.44
N LEU A 163 0.16 -35.76 38.17
CA LEU A 163 0.35 -36.64 37.01
C LEU A 163 1.76 -37.26 37.05
N LYS A 164 2.78 -36.46 37.39
CA LYS A 164 4.17 -36.92 37.52
C LYS A 164 4.34 -38.07 38.53
N LYS A 165 3.48 -38.16 39.55
CA LYS A 165 3.51 -39.23 40.57
C LYS A 165 2.63 -40.43 40.23
N ARG A 166 1.48 -40.21 39.56
CA ARG A 166 0.48 -41.26 39.25
C ARG A 166 0.66 -41.90 37.87
N ILE A 167 1.42 -41.29 36.97
CA ILE A 167 1.56 -41.75 35.57
C ILE A 167 2.22 -43.12 35.41
N THR A 168 2.95 -43.60 36.43
CA THR A 168 3.53 -44.95 36.47
C THR A 168 2.53 -46.03 36.91
N GLU A 169 1.39 -45.65 37.49
CA GLU A 169 0.37 -46.56 38.03
C GLU A 169 -0.90 -46.64 37.15
N ILE A 170 -1.01 -45.77 36.14
CA ILE A 170 -2.21 -45.61 35.29
C ILE A 170 -1.95 -46.22 33.89
N PRO A 171 -2.94 -46.90 33.26
CA PRO A 171 -2.83 -47.37 31.88
C PRO A 171 -2.49 -46.25 30.88
N THR A 172 -1.65 -46.54 29.88
CA THR A 172 -1.18 -45.55 28.90
C THR A 172 -2.32 -44.90 28.11
N THR A 173 -3.41 -45.62 27.84
CA THR A 173 -4.61 -45.07 27.18
C THR A 173 -5.24 -43.95 28.00
N GLU A 174 -5.31 -44.11 29.32
CA GLU A 174 -5.87 -43.11 30.23
C GLU A 174 -4.96 -41.89 30.34
N VAL A 175 -3.63 -42.07 30.26
CA VAL A 175 -2.67 -40.95 30.13
C VAL A 175 -2.95 -40.12 28.87
N ILE A 176 -3.14 -40.78 27.72
CA ILE A 176 -3.49 -40.08 26.48
C ILE A 176 -4.85 -39.39 26.59
N ASN A 177 -5.85 -40.03 27.21
CA ASN A 177 -7.16 -39.41 27.46
C ASN A 177 -7.03 -38.13 28.29
N ILE A 178 -6.27 -38.15 29.39
CA ILE A 178 -6.08 -36.97 30.25
C ILE A 178 -5.36 -35.85 29.49
N VAL A 179 -4.33 -36.18 28.70
CA VAL A 179 -3.63 -35.20 27.87
C VAL A 179 -4.57 -34.60 26.82
N MET A 180 -5.35 -35.42 26.12
CA MET A 180 -6.31 -34.96 25.12
C MET A 180 -7.43 -34.12 25.75
N ALA A 181 -8.00 -34.54 26.89
CA ALA A 181 -9.01 -33.80 27.63
C ALA A 181 -8.48 -32.43 28.08
N GLY A 182 -7.26 -32.40 28.61
CA GLY A 182 -6.57 -31.16 28.97
C GLY A 182 -6.36 -30.24 27.78
N ALA A 183 -5.90 -30.77 26.64
CA ALA A 183 -5.71 -30.00 25.41
C ALA A 183 -7.02 -29.40 24.90
N VAL A 184 -8.11 -30.18 24.90
CA VAL A 184 -9.44 -29.73 24.43
C VAL A 184 -10.03 -28.68 25.37
N LYS A 185 -9.98 -28.92 26.69
CA LYS A 185 -10.49 -27.97 27.70
C LYS A 185 -9.71 -26.65 27.69
N MET A 186 -8.39 -26.70 27.44
CA MET A 186 -7.53 -25.52 27.31
C MET A 186 -7.54 -24.91 25.90
N GLU A 187 -8.33 -25.45 24.97
CA GLU A 187 -8.46 -24.98 23.58
C GLU A 187 -7.11 -24.97 22.82
N ALA A 188 -6.27 -25.98 23.04
CA ALA A 188 -4.98 -26.14 22.37
C ALA A 188 -5.12 -26.53 20.89
N SER A 189 -4.25 -26.00 20.04
CA SER A 189 -4.17 -26.39 18.62
C SER A 189 -3.27 -27.59 18.37
N ASP A 190 -2.20 -27.72 19.17
CA ASP A 190 -1.21 -28.79 19.02
C ASP A 190 -0.76 -29.28 20.40
N ILE A 191 -0.51 -30.57 20.51
CA ILE A 191 0.12 -31.24 21.65
C ILE A 191 1.51 -31.69 21.20
N HIS A 192 2.52 -31.38 22.00
CA HIS A 192 3.92 -31.70 21.73
C HIS A 192 4.47 -32.59 22.85
N PHE A 193 4.99 -33.76 22.48
CA PHE A 193 5.83 -34.58 23.35
C PHE A 193 7.26 -34.55 22.82
N GLU A 194 8.16 -33.96 23.62
CA GLU A 194 9.55 -33.73 23.23
C GLU A 194 10.47 -34.50 24.18
N PRO A 195 11.04 -35.65 23.75
CA PRO A 195 11.97 -36.40 24.58
C PRO A 195 13.26 -35.58 24.82
N GLN A 196 13.72 -35.61 26.06
CA GLN A 196 14.95 -34.98 26.56
C GLN A 196 15.82 -36.05 27.25
N GLN A 197 17.04 -35.68 27.64
CA GLN A 197 17.96 -36.59 28.31
C GLN A 197 17.36 -37.22 29.58
N ASP A 198 16.61 -36.45 30.37
CA ASP A 198 16.09 -36.87 31.69
C ASP A 198 14.55 -37.03 31.75
N GLY A 199 13.86 -37.12 30.60
CA GLY A 199 12.40 -37.26 30.58
C GLY A 199 11.74 -36.80 29.28
N ILE A 200 10.45 -36.48 29.33
CA ILE A 200 9.67 -35.98 28.19
C ILE A 200 9.04 -34.66 28.58
N ARG A 201 9.21 -33.63 27.76
CA ARG A 201 8.51 -32.36 27.94
C ARG A 201 7.16 -32.39 27.22
N LEU A 202 6.06 -32.19 27.95
CA LEU A 202 4.72 -32.05 27.39
C LEU A 202 4.38 -30.56 27.24
N ARG A 203 4.13 -30.11 26.01
CA ARG A 203 3.72 -28.73 25.72
C ARG A 203 2.41 -28.67 24.95
N TYR A 204 1.59 -27.68 25.24
CA TYR A 204 0.43 -27.35 24.40
C TYR A 204 0.70 -26.06 23.63
N ARG A 205 0.24 -26.01 22.38
CA ARG A 205 0.17 -24.75 21.65
C ARG A 205 -1.17 -24.09 21.96
N LEU A 206 -1.13 -23.08 22.84
CA LEU A 206 -2.28 -22.28 23.23
C LEU A 206 -2.21 -20.94 22.50
N ASP A 207 -3.24 -20.64 21.69
CA ASP A 207 -3.31 -19.41 20.89
C ASP A 207 -2.02 -19.11 20.08
N GLY A 208 -1.39 -20.17 19.54
CA GLY A 208 -0.18 -20.08 18.72
C GLY A 208 1.14 -20.16 19.49
N ILE A 209 1.13 -20.06 20.81
CA ILE A 209 2.34 -20.10 21.65
C ILE A 209 2.47 -21.43 22.39
N LEU A 210 3.68 -21.99 22.38
CA LEU A 210 3.98 -23.20 23.15
C LEU A 210 4.07 -22.89 24.64
N GLN A 211 3.26 -23.60 25.43
CA GLN A 211 3.22 -23.52 26.88
C GLN A 211 3.71 -24.84 27.45
N ASN A 212 4.66 -24.77 28.39
CA ASN A 212 5.10 -25.96 29.11
C ASN A 212 4.01 -26.37 30.10
N ILE A 213 3.46 -27.57 29.93
CA ILE A 213 2.39 -28.08 30.78
C ILE A 213 2.98 -28.85 31.94
N THR A 214 3.84 -29.84 31.65
CA THR A 214 4.54 -30.64 32.65
C THR A 214 5.68 -31.43 32.00
N ASP A 215 6.59 -31.94 32.81
CA ASP A 215 7.62 -32.88 32.40
C ASP A 215 7.26 -34.29 32.92
N LEU A 216 7.23 -35.26 32.02
CA LEU A 216 6.88 -36.66 32.29
C LEU A 216 8.14 -37.54 32.43
N PRO A 217 8.10 -38.62 33.24
CA PRO A 217 9.21 -39.56 33.37
C PRO A 217 9.56 -40.26 32.05
N SER A 218 10.83 -40.58 31.83
CA SER A 218 11.29 -41.31 30.63
C SER A 218 10.64 -42.70 30.48
N GLN A 219 10.25 -43.32 31.60
CA GLN A 219 9.60 -44.64 31.63
C GLN A 219 8.28 -44.68 30.84
N VAL A 220 7.52 -43.59 30.78
CA VAL A 220 6.23 -43.55 30.09
C VAL A 220 6.34 -43.22 28.60
N TYR A 221 7.51 -42.80 28.15
CA TYR A 221 7.77 -42.34 26.78
C TYR A 221 7.46 -43.40 25.72
N HIS A 222 8.03 -44.59 25.88
CA HIS A 222 7.90 -45.66 24.90
C HIS A 222 6.46 -46.17 24.79
N TYR A 223 5.70 -46.09 25.89
CA TYR A 223 4.28 -46.45 25.90
C TYR A 223 3.45 -45.42 25.15
N ILE A 224 3.63 -44.11 25.45
CA ILE A 224 2.94 -43.02 24.75
C ILE A 224 3.24 -43.09 23.25
N LEU A 225 4.51 -43.22 22.89
CA LEU A 225 4.96 -43.30 21.50
C LEU A 225 4.35 -44.49 20.76
N SER A 226 4.41 -45.69 21.33
CA SER A 226 3.84 -46.89 20.71
C SER A 226 2.33 -46.74 20.54
N ARG A 227 1.65 -46.18 21.54
CA ARG A 227 0.21 -46.02 21.52
C ARG A 227 -0.25 -45.00 20.48
N VAL A 228 0.43 -43.85 20.38
CA VAL A 228 0.16 -42.85 19.35
C VAL A 228 0.41 -43.43 17.95
N LYS A 229 1.48 -44.22 17.76
CA LYS A 229 1.75 -44.91 16.50
C LYS A 229 0.63 -45.89 16.13
N ILE A 230 0.14 -46.69 17.08
CA ILE A 230 -0.97 -47.63 16.85
C ILE A 230 -2.24 -46.89 16.45
N LEU A 231 -2.64 -45.87 17.22
CA LEU A 231 -3.85 -45.09 16.95
C LEU A 231 -3.81 -44.45 15.55
N SER A 232 -2.63 -43.98 15.14
CA SER A 232 -2.44 -43.28 13.87
C SER A 232 -2.14 -44.19 12.67
N GLY A 233 -2.17 -45.52 12.86
CA GLY A 233 -1.86 -46.50 11.80
C GLY A 233 -0.39 -46.54 11.36
N MET A 234 0.54 -46.07 12.20
CA MET A 234 1.97 -46.00 11.91
C MET A 234 2.72 -47.28 12.32
N LYS A 235 3.92 -47.49 11.75
CA LYS A 235 4.76 -48.66 12.04
C LYS A 235 5.59 -48.44 13.30
N ILE A 236 5.37 -49.28 14.32
CA ILE A 236 6.03 -49.19 15.64
C ILE A 236 7.54 -49.48 15.57
N ASN A 237 7.94 -50.39 14.68
CA ASN A 237 9.32 -50.84 14.50
C ASN A 237 10.19 -49.89 13.68
N ILE A 238 9.58 -48.90 13.01
CA ILE A 238 10.31 -47.87 12.26
C ILE A 238 10.55 -46.68 13.17
N ARG A 239 11.81 -46.24 13.33
CA ARG A 239 12.20 -45.19 14.30
C ARG A 239 13.23 -44.18 13.75
N ASP A 240 13.78 -44.44 12.58
CA ASP A 240 14.86 -43.71 11.93
C ASP A 240 14.38 -42.80 10.79
N ILE A 241 13.09 -42.88 10.43
CA ILE A 241 12.44 -42.00 9.44
C ILE A 241 11.21 -41.34 10.05
N ALA A 242 10.85 -40.16 9.52
CA ALA A 242 9.62 -39.48 9.90
C ALA A 242 8.38 -40.29 9.49
N GLN A 243 7.33 -40.23 10.32
CA GLN A 243 6.05 -40.90 10.05
C GLN A 243 4.90 -39.94 10.32
N ASP A 244 3.90 -39.94 9.44
CA ASP A 244 2.68 -39.15 9.57
C ASP A 244 1.46 -40.08 9.56
N GLY A 245 0.40 -39.67 10.27
CA GLY A 245 -0.81 -40.45 10.45
C GLY A 245 -1.93 -39.59 11.02
N HIS A 246 -3.10 -40.18 11.19
CA HIS A 246 -4.25 -39.48 11.76
C HIS A 246 -5.15 -40.48 12.50
N PHE A 247 -5.93 -39.97 13.43
CA PHE A 247 -6.97 -40.71 14.13
C PHE A 247 -8.04 -39.74 14.61
N SER A 248 -9.24 -40.24 14.92
CA SER A 248 -10.36 -39.41 15.38
C SER A 248 -10.68 -39.70 16.84
N VAL A 249 -11.08 -38.65 17.57
CA VAL A 249 -11.47 -38.70 18.99
C VAL A 249 -12.88 -38.16 19.14
N GLU A 250 -13.75 -38.91 19.81
CA GLU A 250 -15.11 -38.46 20.08
C GLU A 250 -15.20 -37.77 21.44
N ILE A 251 -15.75 -36.55 21.46
CA ILE A 251 -15.88 -35.71 22.66
C ILE A 251 -17.28 -35.12 22.72
N GLU A 252 -18.06 -35.49 23.74
CA GLU A 252 -19.45 -35.00 23.92
C GLU A 252 -20.31 -35.10 22.64
N GLY A 253 -20.14 -36.18 21.86
CA GLY A 253 -20.84 -36.41 20.60
C GLY A 253 -20.32 -35.61 19.39
N ASN A 254 -19.18 -34.91 19.51
CA ASN A 254 -18.48 -34.28 18.40
C ASN A 254 -17.17 -35.02 18.10
N GLU A 255 -16.90 -35.27 16.81
CA GLU A 255 -15.67 -35.92 16.37
C GLU A 255 -14.56 -34.88 16.13
N ILE A 256 -13.41 -35.05 16.77
CA ILE A 256 -12.20 -34.25 16.54
C ILE A 256 -11.20 -35.11 15.78
N ASP A 257 -10.82 -34.67 14.58
CA ASP A 257 -9.76 -35.31 13.82
C ASP A 257 -8.39 -34.84 14.33
N VAL A 258 -7.49 -35.78 14.56
CA VAL A 258 -6.16 -35.53 15.11
C VAL A 258 -5.12 -35.99 14.11
N ARG A 259 -4.31 -35.04 13.62
CA ARG A 259 -3.16 -35.36 12.76
C ARG A 259 -1.92 -35.52 13.60
N VAL A 260 -1.17 -36.58 13.34
CA VAL A 260 0.04 -36.92 14.09
C VAL A 260 1.23 -36.91 13.15
N SER A 261 2.29 -36.26 13.60
CA SER A 261 3.61 -36.32 12.98
C SER A 261 4.65 -36.77 14.00
N ILE A 262 5.48 -37.72 13.61
CA ILE A 262 6.56 -38.29 14.42
C ILE A 262 7.89 -38.04 13.71
N LEU A 263 8.82 -37.41 14.42
CA LEU A 263 10.13 -37.04 13.89
C LEU A 263 11.27 -37.63 14.74
N PRO A 264 12.20 -38.41 14.18
CA PRO A 264 13.37 -38.91 14.91
C PRO A 264 14.22 -37.78 15.49
N GLY A 265 14.73 -37.97 16.70
CA GLY A 265 15.58 -36.99 17.40
C GLY A 265 16.60 -37.67 18.33
N ASN A 266 17.51 -36.86 18.89
CA ASN A 266 18.68 -37.34 19.63
C ASN A 266 18.33 -38.20 20.87
N PHE A 267 17.22 -37.90 21.54
CA PHE A 267 16.78 -38.59 22.77
C PHE A 267 15.54 -39.45 22.55
N GLY A 268 15.11 -39.62 21.30
CA GLY A 268 13.88 -40.30 20.91
C GLY A 268 13.16 -39.56 19.78
N GLU A 269 12.08 -40.18 19.30
CA GLU A 269 11.12 -39.61 18.36
C GLU A 269 10.23 -38.56 19.05
N ASN A 270 10.20 -37.35 18.49
CA ASN A 270 9.29 -36.28 18.88
C ASN A 270 7.89 -36.56 18.33
N ILE A 271 6.85 -36.30 19.12
CA ILE A 271 5.45 -36.49 18.71
C ILE A 271 4.77 -35.13 18.69
N VAL A 272 4.14 -34.79 17.57
CA VAL A 272 3.26 -33.62 17.45
C VAL A 272 1.87 -34.10 17.03
N MET A 273 0.86 -33.77 17.83
CA MET A 273 -0.54 -34.06 17.52
C MET A 273 -1.30 -32.75 17.33
N ARG A 274 -1.84 -32.51 16.14
CA ARG A 274 -2.64 -31.34 15.81
C ARG A 274 -4.12 -31.67 15.90
N LEU A 275 -4.86 -30.90 16.72
CA LEU A 275 -6.29 -31.07 16.93
C LEU A 275 -7.05 -30.20 15.92
N LEU A 276 -7.84 -30.82 15.05
CA LEU A 276 -8.68 -30.13 14.08
C LEU A 276 -10.06 -29.88 14.69
N ASN A 277 -10.22 -28.72 15.32
CA ASN A 277 -11.47 -28.34 15.97
C ASN A 277 -12.52 -27.86 14.96
N GLN A 278 -13.62 -28.63 14.83
CA GLN A 278 -14.74 -28.34 13.92
C GLN A 278 -15.53 -27.06 14.27
N ARG A 279 -15.37 -26.46 15.47
CA ARG A 279 -16.09 -25.22 15.84
C ARG A 279 -15.61 -23.97 15.09
N SER A 280 -14.44 -24.02 14.45
CA SER A 280 -13.86 -22.89 13.69
C SER A 280 -14.57 -22.59 12.36
N VAL A 281 -15.49 -23.46 11.91
CA VAL A 281 -16.26 -23.35 10.65
C VAL A 281 -17.27 -22.21 10.66
N ALA A 282 -17.67 -21.72 11.84
CA ALA A 282 -18.77 -20.76 11.99
C ALA A 282 -18.34 -19.28 12.04
N LEU A 283 -17.09 -18.96 11.73
CA LEU A 283 -16.64 -17.56 11.77
C LEU A 283 -17.29 -16.76 10.63
N LYS A 284 -18.11 -15.77 11.00
CA LYS A 284 -18.75 -14.88 10.03
C LYS A 284 -17.75 -13.85 9.50
N PHE A 285 -18.00 -13.33 8.32
CA PHE A 285 -17.17 -12.30 7.70
C PHE A 285 -17.06 -11.04 8.58
N GLU A 286 -18.12 -10.69 9.30
CA GLU A 286 -18.15 -9.57 10.26
C GLU A 286 -17.25 -9.79 11.48
N ASP A 287 -17.04 -11.05 11.87
CA ASP A 287 -16.29 -11.43 13.06
C ASP A 287 -14.77 -11.56 12.80
N LEU A 288 -14.33 -11.40 11.55
CA LEU A 288 -12.91 -11.47 11.18
C LEU A 288 -12.05 -10.41 11.88
N GLY A 289 -12.65 -9.24 12.17
CA GLY A 289 -11.96 -8.10 12.77
C GLY A 289 -11.53 -7.02 11.76
N LEU A 290 -12.10 -7.03 10.55
CA LEU A 290 -11.96 -5.97 9.55
C LEU A 290 -12.69 -4.69 10.00
N ARG A 291 -12.22 -3.51 9.55
CA ARG A 291 -12.74 -2.20 9.98
C ARG A 291 -12.69 -1.17 8.86
N GLY A 292 -13.56 -0.16 8.93
CA GLY A 292 -13.53 1.02 8.05
C GLY A 292 -13.60 0.66 6.57
N LEU A 293 -12.85 1.41 5.76
CA LEU A 293 -12.80 1.23 4.31
C LEU A 293 -12.34 -0.18 3.89
N ALA A 294 -11.48 -0.83 4.67
CA ALA A 294 -11.01 -2.19 4.38
C ALA A 294 -12.13 -3.22 4.41
N TYR A 295 -13.08 -3.09 5.36
CA TYR A 295 -14.27 -3.95 5.41
C TYR A 295 -15.20 -3.67 4.22
N ASP A 296 -15.50 -2.40 3.97
CA ASP A 296 -16.39 -1.98 2.89
C ASP A 296 -15.89 -2.47 1.53
N LYS A 297 -14.62 -2.16 1.20
CA LYS A 297 -14.02 -2.53 -0.07
C LYS A 297 -13.93 -4.04 -0.24
N LEU A 298 -13.42 -4.78 0.76
CA LEU A 298 -13.30 -6.24 0.59
C LEU A 298 -14.67 -6.89 0.38
N ARG A 299 -15.73 -6.40 1.06
CA ARG A 299 -17.10 -6.89 0.88
C ARG A 299 -17.64 -6.63 -0.53
N GLU A 300 -17.26 -5.52 -1.15
CA GLU A 300 -17.59 -5.21 -2.55
C GLU A 300 -16.79 -6.09 -3.52
N GLU A 301 -15.49 -6.25 -3.28
CA GLU A 301 -14.58 -7.00 -4.16
C GLU A 301 -14.90 -8.50 -4.25
N ILE A 302 -15.33 -9.13 -3.14
CA ILE A 302 -15.72 -10.56 -3.13
C ILE A 302 -17.06 -10.84 -3.82
N LYS A 303 -17.84 -9.80 -4.16
CA LYS A 303 -19.11 -9.94 -4.87
C LYS A 303 -19.00 -9.72 -6.38
N LYS A 304 -17.82 -9.33 -6.87
CA LYS A 304 -17.59 -9.16 -8.30
C LYS A 304 -17.67 -10.53 -9.00
N PRO A 305 -18.16 -10.57 -10.24
CA PRO A 305 -18.32 -11.83 -10.98
C PRO A 305 -16.97 -12.49 -11.29
N ASN A 306 -15.91 -11.70 -11.42
CA ASN A 306 -14.60 -12.21 -11.76
C ASN A 306 -13.45 -11.42 -11.13
N GLY A 307 -12.26 -11.99 -11.27
CA GLY A 307 -11.00 -11.44 -10.77
C GLY A 307 -10.51 -12.19 -9.53
N MET A 308 -9.42 -11.73 -8.90
CA MET A 308 -8.69 -12.53 -7.92
C MET A 308 -8.58 -11.84 -6.57
N VAL A 309 -8.92 -12.56 -5.49
CA VAL A 309 -8.71 -12.12 -4.11
C VAL A 309 -7.63 -12.99 -3.49
N LEU A 310 -6.51 -12.36 -3.16
CA LEU A 310 -5.33 -13.04 -2.62
C LEU A 310 -5.21 -12.77 -1.12
N ASN A 311 -5.16 -13.83 -0.31
CA ASN A 311 -4.85 -13.70 1.11
C ASN A 311 -3.41 -14.12 1.39
N THR A 312 -2.65 -13.24 2.04
CA THR A 312 -1.24 -13.40 2.29
C THR A 312 -0.87 -13.25 3.77
N GLY A 313 0.22 -13.92 4.14
CA GLY A 313 0.78 -13.97 5.47
C GLY A 313 1.50 -15.30 5.73
N PRO A 314 2.22 -15.45 6.85
CA PRO A 314 2.94 -16.65 7.19
C PRO A 314 1.98 -17.80 7.57
N THR A 315 2.55 -18.97 7.83
CA THR A 315 1.81 -20.10 8.38
C THR A 315 1.17 -19.73 9.72
N GLY A 316 -0.10 -20.09 9.91
CA GLY A 316 -0.83 -19.81 11.15
C GLY A 316 -1.36 -18.38 11.27
N SER A 317 -1.29 -17.55 10.22
CA SER A 317 -1.89 -16.20 10.22
C SER A 317 -3.41 -16.19 10.01
N GLY A 318 -4.05 -17.35 9.84
CA GLY A 318 -5.52 -17.47 9.68
C GLY A 318 -6.03 -17.30 8.24
N LYS A 319 -5.18 -17.48 7.22
CA LYS A 319 -5.55 -17.31 5.79
C LYS A 319 -6.75 -18.16 5.38
N THR A 320 -6.68 -19.46 5.66
CA THR A 320 -7.75 -20.42 5.33
C THR A 320 -9.05 -20.06 6.03
N THR A 321 -8.99 -19.64 7.29
CA THR A 321 -10.17 -19.20 8.05
C THR A 321 -10.84 -17.99 7.40
N THR A 322 -10.07 -17.00 6.95
CA THR A 322 -10.59 -15.83 6.24
C THR A 322 -11.18 -16.21 4.88
N LEU A 323 -10.50 -17.06 4.09
CA LEU A 323 -11.04 -17.51 2.80
C LEU A 323 -12.34 -18.31 2.96
N TYR A 324 -12.43 -19.18 3.96
CA TYR A 324 -13.65 -19.91 4.25
C TYR A 324 -14.79 -19.00 4.76
N ALA A 325 -14.49 -17.95 5.53
CA ALA A 325 -15.48 -16.94 5.88
C ALA A 325 -16.01 -16.18 4.64
N ILE A 326 -15.13 -15.87 3.68
CA ILE A 326 -15.52 -15.30 2.38
C ILE A 326 -16.40 -16.28 1.60
N VAL A 327 -15.96 -17.54 1.45
CA VAL A 327 -16.72 -18.59 0.75
C VAL A 327 -18.10 -18.75 1.37
N ASN A 328 -18.22 -18.86 2.69
CA ASN A 328 -19.51 -18.95 3.38
C ASN A 328 -20.40 -17.72 3.15
N THR A 329 -19.82 -16.54 2.94
CA THR A 329 -20.56 -15.29 2.69
C THR A 329 -21.17 -15.24 1.28
N ILE A 330 -20.50 -15.85 0.29
CA ILE A 330 -20.94 -15.89 -1.11
C ILE A 330 -21.62 -17.21 -1.49
N ASN A 331 -21.59 -18.21 -0.61
CA ASN A 331 -22.21 -19.52 -0.80
C ASN A 331 -23.74 -19.37 -0.87
N SER A 332 -24.26 -19.53 -2.08
CA SER A 332 -25.69 -19.52 -2.37
C SER A 332 -26.00 -20.59 -3.43
N PRO A 333 -27.24 -21.09 -3.52
CA PRO A 333 -27.62 -22.10 -4.51
C PRO A 333 -27.38 -21.70 -5.97
N GLU A 334 -27.29 -20.39 -6.25
CA GLU A 334 -27.08 -19.82 -7.58
C GLU A 334 -25.60 -19.71 -7.96
N VAL A 335 -24.68 -19.92 -7.02
CA VAL A 335 -23.23 -19.75 -7.22
C VAL A 335 -22.52 -21.08 -7.03
N LYS A 336 -21.92 -21.61 -8.10
CA LYS A 336 -21.15 -22.85 -8.07
C LYS A 336 -19.72 -22.60 -7.61
N ILE A 337 -19.42 -23.07 -6.40
CA ILE A 337 -18.09 -22.94 -5.78
C ILE A 337 -17.36 -24.28 -5.82
N ILE A 338 -16.14 -24.28 -6.40
CA ILE A 338 -15.27 -25.46 -6.45
C ILE A 338 -13.89 -25.13 -5.87
N THR A 339 -13.35 -25.99 -5.01
CA THR A 339 -12.05 -25.79 -4.35
C THR A 339 -11.05 -26.90 -4.67
N VAL A 340 -9.76 -26.55 -4.67
CA VAL A 340 -8.64 -27.49 -4.61
C VAL A 340 -7.75 -27.11 -3.42
N GLU A 341 -7.50 -28.06 -2.52
CA GLU A 341 -6.84 -27.81 -1.23
C GLU A 341 -5.82 -28.92 -0.90
N ASP A 342 -4.82 -28.62 -0.07
CA ASP A 342 -3.78 -29.59 0.35
C ASP A 342 -3.47 -29.46 1.85
N PRO A 343 -4.22 -30.15 2.74
CA PRO A 343 -5.47 -30.88 2.50
C PRO A 343 -6.72 -30.01 2.70
N VAL A 344 -7.92 -30.61 2.52
CA VAL A 344 -9.17 -29.96 2.94
C VAL A 344 -9.20 -29.93 4.47
N GLU A 345 -9.27 -28.74 5.07
CA GLU A 345 -9.23 -28.58 6.54
C GLU A 345 -10.57 -28.96 7.19
N TYR A 346 -11.68 -28.61 6.55
CA TYR A 346 -13.01 -29.05 6.94
C TYR A 346 -14.01 -28.95 5.79
N LYS A 347 -15.13 -29.68 5.93
CA LYS A 347 -16.18 -29.74 4.91
C LYS A 347 -17.15 -28.57 5.06
N ILE A 348 -17.30 -27.77 4.01
CA ILE A 348 -18.30 -26.71 3.89
C ILE A 348 -19.49 -27.25 3.11
N LYS A 349 -20.68 -27.10 3.68
CA LYS A 349 -21.92 -27.55 3.03
C LYS A 349 -22.23 -26.65 1.82
N GLY A 350 -22.60 -27.25 0.69
CA GLY A 350 -23.06 -26.54 -0.51
C GLY A 350 -21.97 -26.22 -1.53
N ILE A 351 -20.70 -26.57 -1.26
CA ILE A 351 -19.58 -26.38 -2.21
C ILE A 351 -18.92 -27.71 -2.57
N SER A 352 -18.19 -27.76 -3.68
CA SER A 352 -17.43 -28.94 -4.10
C SER A 352 -15.95 -28.79 -3.72
N GLN A 353 -15.49 -29.51 -2.70
CA GLN A 353 -14.09 -29.46 -2.28
C GLN A 353 -13.30 -30.67 -2.79
N THR A 354 -12.16 -30.42 -3.42
CA THR A 354 -11.24 -31.47 -3.88
C THR A 354 -9.90 -31.34 -3.17
N GLN A 355 -9.25 -32.48 -2.93
CA GLN A 355 -7.95 -32.52 -2.26
C GLN A 355 -6.84 -32.95 -3.23
N VAL A 356 -5.69 -32.27 -3.15
CA VAL A 356 -4.48 -32.63 -3.89
C VAL A 356 -4.06 -34.07 -3.57
N SER A 357 -3.67 -34.82 -4.60
CA SER A 357 -3.20 -36.20 -4.47
C SER A 357 -1.94 -36.40 -5.32
N LYS A 358 -0.78 -36.25 -4.68
CA LYS A 358 0.54 -36.37 -5.33
C LYS A 358 0.77 -37.74 -5.95
N SER A 359 0.34 -38.82 -5.27
CA SER A 359 0.46 -40.20 -5.77
C SER A 359 -0.36 -40.49 -7.03
N ARG A 360 -1.42 -39.70 -7.30
CA ARG A 360 -2.27 -39.82 -8.49
C ARG A 360 -1.99 -38.73 -9.54
N GLY A 361 -0.97 -37.88 -9.33
CA GLY A 361 -0.67 -36.74 -10.21
C GLY A 361 -1.72 -35.62 -10.20
N TYR A 362 -2.63 -35.62 -9.21
CA TYR A 362 -3.66 -34.59 -9.04
C TYR A 362 -3.09 -33.41 -8.23
N THR A 363 -2.28 -32.58 -8.90
CA THR A 363 -1.62 -31.37 -8.34
C THR A 363 -2.53 -30.14 -8.41
N PHE A 364 -2.13 -29.02 -7.77
CA PHE A 364 -2.87 -27.75 -7.85
C PHE A 364 -3.13 -27.29 -9.28
N ALA A 365 -2.10 -27.24 -10.14
CA ALA A 365 -2.24 -26.86 -11.55
C ALA A 365 -3.18 -27.79 -12.33
N ASN A 366 -3.05 -29.11 -12.18
CA ASN A 366 -3.89 -30.08 -12.89
C ASN A 366 -5.34 -30.05 -12.42
N ALA A 367 -5.55 -29.92 -11.12
CA ALA A 367 -6.87 -29.76 -10.52
C ALA A 367 -7.52 -28.45 -11.01
N LEU A 368 -6.80 -27.33 -10.94
CA LEU A 368 -7.30 -26.03 -11.38
C LEU A 368 -7.70 -26.04 -12.86
N ARG A 369 -6.91 -26.67 -13.74
CA ARG A 369 -7.28 -26.91 -15.15
C ARG A 369 -8.57 -27.71 -15.31
N ALA A 370 -8.79 -28.70 -14.46
CA ALA A 370 -10.02 -29.49 -14.49
C ALA A 370 -11.22 -28.66 -13.99
N ILE A 371 -11.02 -27.89 -12.92
CA ILE A 371 -12.04 -27.05 -12.29
C ILE A 371 -12.57 -25.99 -13.25
N VAL A 372 -11.72 -25.31 -14.02
CA VAL A 372 -12.19 -24.30 -15.01
C VAL A 372 -13.08 -24.88 -16.12
N ARG A 373 -13.09 -26.22 -16.31
CA ARG A 373 -13.99 -26.91 -17.24
C ARG A 373 -15.26 -27.46 -16.58
N GLN A 374 -15.42 -27.22 -15.28
CA GLN A 374 -16.60 -27.65 -14.52
C GLN A 374 -17.64 -26.53 -14.42
N ASP A 375 -17.53 -25.46 -15.20
CA ASP A 375 -18.46 -24.32 -15.15
C ASP A 375 -18.61 -23.71 -13.73
N PRO A 376 -17.50 -23.39 -13.01
CA PRO A 376 -17.57 -22.75 -11.70
C PRO A 376 -17.82 -21.24 -11.84
N ASP A 377 -18.48 -20.64 -10.85
CA ASP A 377 -18.51 -19.18 -10.69
C ASP A 377 -17.32 -18.72 -9.82
N VAL A 378 -17.03 -19.50 -8.77
CA VAL A 378 -15.97 -19.21 -7.81
C VAL A 378 -15.03 -20.40 -7.70
N ILE A 379 -13.73 -20.12 -7.76
CA ILE A 379 -12.67 -21.10 -7.62
C ILE A 379 -11.82 -20.76 -6.41
N LEU A 380 -11.67 -21.68 -5.45
CA LEU A 380 -10.69 -21.55 -4.38
C LEU A 380 -9.49 -22.46 -4.64
N VAL A 381 -8.31 -21.86 -4.75
CA VAL A 381 -7.03 -22.57 -4.82
C VAL A 381 -6.37 -22.41 -3.46
N GLY A 382 -6.09 -23.52 -2.78
CA GLY A 382 -5.56 -23.49 -1.40
C GLY A 382 -4.35 -22.58 -1.26
N GLU A 383 -3.43 -22.64 -2.22
CA GLU A 383 -2.30 -21.74 -2.34
C GLU A 383 -1.70 -21.74 -3.75
N ILE A 384 -1.02 -20.65 -4.11
CA ILE A 384 -0.23 -20.55 -5.34
C ILE A 384 1.25 -20.64 -4.95
N ARG A 385 1.91 -21.75 -5.31
CA ARG A 385 3.33 -21.99 -4.99
C ARG A 385 4.27 -21.91 -6.19
N ASP A 386 3.74 -22.16 -7.38
CA ASP A 386 4.47 -22.25 -8.63
C ASP A 386 3.86 -21.34 -9.72
N ASP A 387 4.67 -21.09 -10.74
CA ASP A 387 4.36 -20.25 -11.90
C ASP A 387 3.20 -20.82 -12.72
N GLU A 388 3.14 -22.14 -12.89
CA GLU A 388 2.09 -22.83 -13.62
C GLU A 388 0.71 -22.57 -13.00
N THR A 389 0.57 -22.78 -11.69
CA THR A 389 -0.67 -22.53 -10.94
C THR A 389 -1.02 -21.04 -10.96
N ALA A 390 -0.03 -20.15 -10.83
CA ALA A 390 -0.24 -18.71 -10.89
C ALA A 390 -0.81 -18.28 -12.25
N GLN A 391 -0.25 -18.77 -13.36
CA GLN A 391 -0.73 -18.43 -14.71
C GLN A 391 -2.17 -18.88 -14.92
N ILE A 392 -2.50 -20.11 -14.53
CA ILE A 392 -3.87 -20.62 -14.70
C ILE A 392 -4.85 -19.80 -13.83
N ALA A 393 -4.48 -19.44 -12.60
CA ALA A 393 -5.31 -18.63 -11.70
C ALA A 393 -5.58 -17.24 -12.28
N VAL A 394 -4.56 -16.56 -12.81
CA VAL A 394 -4.70 -15.26 -13.48
C VAL A 394 -5.57 -15.37 -14.73
N HIS A 395 -5.39 -16.40 -15.55
CA HIS A 395 -6.25 -16.59 -16.73
C HIS A 395 -7.69 -16.91 -16.36
N ALA A 396 -7.92 -17.73 -15.33
CA ALA A 396 -9.27 -17.99 -14.81
C ALA A 396 -9.94 -16.70 -14.34
N SER A 397 -9.20 -15.84 -13.62
CA SER A 397 -9.73 -14.58 -13.10
C SER A 397 -10.11 -13.57 -14.19
N LEU A 398 -9.36 -13.57 -15.31
CA LEU A 398 -9.64 -12.77 -16.50
C LEU A 398 -10.76 -13.33 -17.38
N THR A 399 -11.11 -14.62 -17.25
CA THR A 399 -12.08 -15.31 -18.09
C THR A 399 -13.45 -15.48 -17.43
N GLY A 400 -13.77 -14.66 -16.43
CA GLY A 400 -15.11 -14.60 -15.84
C GLY A 400 -15.28 -15.35 -14.51
N HIS A 401 -14.19 -15.77 -13.87
CA HIS A 401 -14.25 -16.49 -12.59
C HIS A 401 -13.74 -15.64 -11.43
N LEU A 402 -14.38 -15.73 -10.26
CA LEU A 402 -13.80 -15.19 -9.03
C LEU A 402 -12.83 -16.22 -8.44
N VAL A 403 -11.55 -15.88 -8.38
CA VAL A 403 -10.49 -16.75 -7.88
C VAL A 403 -10.06 -16.32 -6.48
N LEU A 404 -10.19 -17.22 -5.50
CA LEU A 404 -9.71 -17.03 -4.13
C LEU A 404 -8.44 -17.87 -3.95
N SER A 405 -7.36 -17.27 -3.45
CA SER A 405 -6.15 -18.04 -3.19
C SER A 405 -5.29 -17.48 -2.07
N THR A 406 -4.29 -18.25 -1.65
CA THR A 406 -3.29 -17.79 -0.68
C THR A 406 -1.88 -17.73 -1.25
N LEU A 407 -1.11 -16.78 -0.71
CA LEU A 407 0.33 -16.63 -0.92
C LEU A 407 1.03 -16.48 0.44
N HIS A 408 2.36 -16.62 0.43
CA HIS A 408 3.20 -16.46 1.63
C HIS A 408 4.14 -15.27 1.46
N THR A 409 3.58 -14.06 1.48
CA THR A 409 4.34 -12.80 1.59
C THR A 409 4.12 -12.16 2.96
N ASN A 410 4.97 -11.21 3.35
CA ASN A 410 4.83 -10.59 4.66
C ASN A 410 3.81 -9.47 4.69
N SER A 411 3.58 -8.80 3.55
CA SER A 411 2.63 -7.70 3.37
C SER A 411 1.76 -7.89 2.11
N ALA A 412 0.67 -7.14 2.02
CA ALA A 412 -0.18 -7.11 0.83
C ALA A 412 0.60 -6.59 -0.41
N ILE A 413 1.47 -5.61 -0.22
CA ILE A 413 2.21 -4.96 -1.32
C ILE A 413 3.29 -5.88 -1.90
N GLU A 414 4.02 -6.64 -1.07
CA GLU A 414 5.00 -7.65 -1.52
C GLU A 414 4.39 -8.73 -2.43
N THR A 415 3.06 -8.85 -2.46
CA THR A 415 2.38 -9.80 -3.35
C THR A 415 2.55 -9.44 -4.83
N THR A 416 2.66 -8.14 -5.18
CA THR A 416 2.81 -7.73 -6.58
C THR A 416 4.15 -8.13 -7.19
N PRO A 417 5.33 -7.86 -6.56
CA PRO A 417 6.58 -8.42 -7.06
C PRO A 417 6.59 -9.95 -6.97
N ARG A 418 5.98 -10.57 -5.95
CA ARG A 418 5.92 -12.03 -5.86
C ARG A 418 5.19 -12.68 -7.04
N LEU A 419 4.07 -12.12 -7.50
CA LEU A 419 3.39 -12.59 -8.71
C LEU A 419 4.28 -12.44 -9.94
N THR A 420 5.04 -11.35 -10.02
CA THR A 420 5.98 -11.09 -11.11
C THR A 420 7.12 -12.11 -11.13
N ASP A 421 7.68 -12.43 -9.97
CA ASP A 421 8.72 -13.47 -9.81
C ASP A 421 8.21 -14.86 -10.24
N MET A 422 6.91 -15.11 -10.10
CA MET A 422 6.23 -16.33 -10.55
C MET A 422 5.83 -16.28 -12.03
N GLY A 423 6.36 -15.32 -12.80
CA GLY A 423 6.19 -15.23 -14.25
C GLY A 423 4.90 -14.55 -14.70
N ILE A 424 4.14 -13.92 -13.80
CA ILE A 424 2.98 -13.11 -14.18
C ILE A 424 3.45 -11.77 -14.72
N LYS A 425 2.98 -11.39 -15.91
CA LYS A 425 3.31 -10.08 -16.51
C LYS A 425 2.70 -8.95 -15.66
N PRO A 426 3.45 -7.89 -15.31
CA PRO A 426 2.93 -6.78 -14.51
C PRO A 426 1.66 -6.14 -15.09
N SER A 427 1.52 -6.11 -16.42
CA SER A 427 0.33 -5.59 -17.11
C SER A 427 -0.95 -6.39 -16.87
N LEU A 428 -0.86 -7.65 -16.46
CA LEU A 428 -2.02 -8.49 -16.17
C LEU A 428 -2.50 -8.33 -14.72
N ILE A 429 -1.64 -7.94 -13.79
CA ILE A 429 -1.94 -7.90 -12.36
C ILE A 429 -3.12 -6.95 -12.06
N PRO A 430 -3.15 -5.68 -12.55
CA PRO A 430 -4.29 -4.78 -12.30
C PRO A 430 -5.64 -5.29 -12.82
N SER A 431 -5.63 -6.01 -13.94
CA SER A 431 -6.86 -6.54 -14.54
C SER A 431 -7.30 -7.85 -13.90
N ALA A 432 -6.37 -8.60 -13.31
CA ALA A 432 -6.61 -9.93 -12.77
C ALA A 432 -6.89 -9.93 -11.26
N VAL A 433 -6.43 -8.93 -10.50
CA VAL A 433 -6.47 -8.89 -9.03
C VAL A 433 -7.41 -7.80 -8.53
N ASN A 434 -8.40 -8.22 -7.73
CA ASN A 434 -9.42 -7.38 -7.12
C ASN A 434 -8.92 -6.78 -5.81
N ALA A 435 -8.41 -7.65 -4.93
CA ALA A 435 -7.93 -7.28 -3.62
C ALA A 435 -6.81 -8.21 -3.15
N ILE A 436 -5.87 -7.64 -2.40
CA ILE A 436 -4.81 -8.37 -1.71
C ILE A 436 -4.95 -8.10 -0.21
N ILE A 437 -5.10 -9.17 0.56
CA ILE A 437 -5.30 -9.17 2.01
C ILE A 437 -3.99 -9.56 2.66
N GLY A 438 -3.30 -8.64 3.33
CA GLY A 438 -2.22 -8.96 4.26
C GLY A 438 -2.78 -9.23 5.64
N GLN A 439 -2.42 -10.36 6.26
CA GLN A 439 -3.02 -10.80 7.53
C GLN A 439 -2.00 -11.34 8.54
N ARG A 440 -2.24 -11.05 9.83
CA ARG A 440 -1.65 -11.73 11.00
C ARG A 440 -2.73 -11.99 12.06
N LEU A 441 -2.46 -12.89 13.01
CA LEU A 441 -3.29 -13.09 14.20
C LEU A 441 -2.58 -12.54 15.44
N VAL A 442 -3.31 -11.74 16.21
CA VAL A 442 -2.91 -11.29 17.55
C VAL A 442 -3.79 -11.96 18.60
N ARG A 443 -3.22 -12.26 19.76
CA ARG A 443 -3.97 -12.81 20.90
C ARG A 443 -4.88 -11.74 21.52
N LYS A 444 -6.10 -12.12 21.88
CA LYS A 444 -7.04 -11.22 22.55
C LYS A 444 -6.74 -11.17 24.04
N LEU A 445 -6.73 -9.98 24.61
CA LEU A 445 -6.60 -9.80 26.05
C LEU A 445 -7.76 -10.49 26.78
N CYS A 446 -7.44 -11.17 27.88
CA CYS A 446 -8.46 -11.82 28.69
C CYS A 446 -9.41 -10.76 29.28
N PRO A 447 -10.73 -10.85 29.02
CA PRO A 447 -11.69 -9.84 29.46
C PRO A 447 -11.82 -9.76 30.98
N PHE A 448 -11.41 -10.81 31.71
CA PHE A 448 -11.53 -10.91 33.17
C PHE A 448 -10.33 -10.37 33.93
N CYS A 449 -9.15 -10.21 33.29
CA CYS A 449 -7.94 -9.79 33.99
C CYS A 449 -7.13 -8.71 33.29
N LYS A 450 -7.53 -8.23 32.11
CA LYS A 450 -6.81 -7.13 31.46
C LYS A 450 -6.69 -5.93 32.40
N GLU A 451 -5.50 -5.36 32.46
CA GLU A 451 -5.18 -4.25 33.36
C GLU A 451 -4.96 -2.98 32.55
N LYS A 452 -5.54 -1.87 32.99
CA LYS A 452 -5.28 -0.54 32.42
C LYS A 452 -3.96 -0.01 32.96
N TYR A 453 -3.12 0.54 32.08
CA TYR A 453 -1.89 1.22 32.48
C TYR A 453 -1.69 2.49 31.65
N VAL A 454 -0.99 3.46 32.24
CA VAL A 454 -0.57 4.69 31.55
C VAL A 454 0.76 4.40 30.84
N PRO A 455 0.83 4.48 29.50
CA PRO A 455 2.07 4.27 28.75
C PRO A 455 3.09 5.39 29.00
N ALA A 456 4.37 5.11 28.69
CA ALA A 456 5.41 6.13 28.69
C ALA A 456 5.15 7.19 27.60
N ARG A 457 5.66 8.41 27.80
CA ARG A 457 5.46 9.53 26.87
C ARG A 457 6.00 9.21 25.47
N GLU A 458 7.17 8.60 25.36
CA GLU A 458 7.75 8.26 24.05
C GLU A 458 6.86 7.28 23.28
N THR A 459 6.25 6.31 23.98
CA THR A 459 5.31 5.36 23.37
C THR A 459 4.07 6.06 22.84
N VAL A 460 3.52 7.01 23.59
CA VAL A 460 2.35 7.79 23.15
C VAL A 460 2.68 8.60 21.90
N GLU A 461 3.84 9.26 21.88
CA GLU A 461 4.27 10.07 20.73
C GLU A 461 4.50 9.21 19.48
N SER A 462 5.20 8.08 19.58
CA SER A 462 5.40 7.15 18.45
C SER A 462 4.05 6.62 17.93
N VAL A 463 3.13 6.22 18.80
CA VAL A 463 1.80 5.76 18.39
C VAL A 463 1.00 6.88 17.71
N LYS A 464 1.00 8.11 18.27
CA LYS A 464 0.30 9.25 17.65
C LYS A 464 0.84 9.54 16.25
N LYS A 465 2.17 9.47 16.05
CA LYS A 465 2.84 9.60 14.75
C LYS A 465 2.38 8.54 13.75
N ILE A 466 2.34 7.26 14.15
CA ILE A 466 1.91 6.16 13.28
C ILE A 466 0.43 6.32 12.86
N LEU A 467 -0.43 6.74 13.80
CA LEU A 467 -1.86 6.91 13.55
C LEU A 467 -2.20 8.17 12.76
N SER A 468 -1.39 9.24 12.81
CA SER A 468 -1.66 10.46 12.04
C SER A 468 -1.56 10.29 10.53
N VAL A 469 -0.92 9.20 10.06
CA VAL A 469 -0.81 8.86 8.63
C VAL A 469 -2.10 8.24 8.09
N ILE A 470 -3.01 7.77 8.96
CA ILE A 470 -4.27 7.19 8.51
C ILE A 470 -5.06 8.25 7.77
N SER A 471 -5.23 8.06 6.46
CA SER A 471 -5.99 8.96 5.61
C SER A 471 -7.44 9.07 6.10
N PRO A 472 -8.06 10.27 6.09
CA PRO A 472 -9.48 10.43 6.39
C PRO A 472 -10.39 9.54 5.53
N LYS A 473 -9.94 9.15 4.32
CA LYS A 473 -10.66 8.22 3.44
C LYS A 473 -10.83 6.83 4.03
N ALA A 474 -10.01 6.44 5.01
CA ALA A 474 -10.09 5.13 5.66
C ALA A 474 -11.41 4.90 6.44
N LYS A 475 -12.25 5.94 6.63
CA LYS A 475 -13.51 5.88 7.38
C LYS A 475 -13.35 5.34 8.82
N LEU A 476 -12.25 5.70 9.48
CA LEU A 476 -11.95 5.31 10.85
C LEU A 476 -11.88 6.54 11.76
N SER A 477 -12.40 6.38 12.99
CA SER A 477 -12.20 7.37 14.05
C SER A 477 -10.82 7.15 14.68
N VAL A 478 -9.87 8.04 14.42
CA VAL A 478 -8.53 8.00 15.01
C VAL A 478 -8.53 8.80 16.32
N PRO A 479 -8.25 8.17 17.47
CA PRO A 479 -8.18 8.88 18.75
C PRO A 479 -7.04 9.91 18.76
N LYS A 480 -7.33 11.16 19.12
CA LYS A 480 -6.32 12.24 19.22
C LYS A 480 -5.54 12.19 20.53
N ASP A 481 -6.18 11.70 21.59
CA ASP A 481 -5.62 11.55 22.93
C ASP A 481 -5.56 10.08 23.31
N ILE A 482 -4.43 9.70 23.91
CA ILE A 482 -4.12 8.33 24.30
C ILE A 482 -3.76 8.37 25.78
N ASP A 483 -4.77 8.12 26.62
CA ASP A 483 -4.63 8.23 28.08
C ASP A 483 -4.12 6.93 28.71
N PHE A 484 -4.53 5.78 28.16
CA PHE A 484 -4.18 4.47 28.69
C PHE A 484 -4.17 3.38 27.60
N PHE A 485 -3.42 2.32 27.86
CA PHE A 485 -3.49 1.05 27.15
C PHE A 485 -3.92 -0.07 28.10
N PHE A 486 -4.15 -1.25 27.54
CA PHE A 486 -4.38 -2.46 28.32
C PHE A 486 -3.21 -3.43 28.15
N ARG A 487 -2.83 -4.07 29.26
CA ARG A 487 -1.80 -5.11 29.29
C ARG A 487 -2.33 -6.42 29.87
N ALA A 488 -1.62 -7.50 29.58
CA ALA A 488 -1.90 -8.82 30.11
C ALA A 488 -1.46 -8.94 31.58
N LYS A 489 -2.38 -9.41 32.45
CA LYS A 489 -2.10 -9.68 33.88
C LYS A 489 -2.03 -11.17 34.22
N GLY A 490 -2.88 -11.98 33.60
CA GLY A 490 -3.07 -13.39 33.95
C GLY A 490 -4.10 -13.61 35.06
N CYS A 491 -4.94 -14.64 34.91
CA CYS A 491 -5.87 -15.12 35.92
C CYS A 491 -6.23 -16.59 35.65
N PRO A 492 -6.91 -17.30 36.58
CA PRO A 492 -7.31 -18.69 36.37
C PRO A 492 -8.15 -18.93 35.10
N LYS A 493 -9.00 -17.97 34.69
CA LYS A 493 -9.85 -18.10 33.48
C LYS A 493 -9.08 -18.09 32.16
N CYS A 494 -7.85 -17.58 32.16
CA CYS A 494 -6.93 -17.63 31.02
C CYS A 494 -5.68 -18.45 31.34
N HIS A 495 -5.75 -19.32 32.35
CA HIS A 495 -4.63 -20.19 32.77
C HIS A 495 -3.32 -19.42 33.03
N GLY A 496 -3.44 -18.20 33.58
CA GLY A 496 -2.30 -17.33 33.88
C GLY A 496 -1.70 -16.60 32.67
N LEU A 497 -2.16 -16.84 31.44
CA LEU A 497 -1.55 -16.30 30.22
C LEU A 497 -1.84 -14.81 30.00
N GLY A 498 -2.96 -14.32 30.53
CA GLY A 498 -3.44 -12.94 30.31
C GLY A 498 -4.12 -12.71 28.96
N TYR A 499 -4.16 -13.73 28.10
CA TYR A 499 -4.83 -13.74 26.80
C TYR A 499 -5.81 -14.92 26.69
N LYS A 500 -6.86 -14.78 25.88
CA LYS A 500 -7.76 -15.88 25.53
C LYS A 500 -8.39 -15.64 24.14
N GLY A 501 -8.07 -16.52 23.20
CA GLY A 501 -8.51 -16.43 21.81
C GLY A 501 -7.66 -15.48 20.97
N ARG A 502 -7.98 -15.39 19.68
CA ARG A 502 -7.23 -14.61 18.69
C ARG A 502 -8.16 -13.75 17.83
N ILE A 503 -7.60 -12.71 17.21
CA ILE A 503 -8.28 -11.87 16.23
C ILE A 503 -7.31 -11.48 15.11
N GLY A 504 -7.83 -11.29 13.90
CA GLY A 504 -7.03 -10.83 12.77
C GLY A 504 -6.65 -9.36 12.88
N ILE A 505 -5.43 -9.04 12.46
CA ILE A 505 -5.05 -7.70 11.99
C ILE A 505 -4.83 -7.77 10.49
N PHE A 506 -5.32 -6.76 9.79
CA PHE A 506 -5.42 -6.78 8.33
C PHE A 506 -4.87 -5.51 7.72
N GLU A 507 -4.32 -5.65 6.53
CA GLU A 507 -4.13 -4.56 5.58
C GLU A 507 -4.69 -5.00 4.24
N ILE A 508 -5.52 -4.17 3.62
CA ILE A 508 -6.23 -4.51 2.38
C ILE A 508 -5.79 -3.56 1.29
N LEU A 509 -5.09 -4.09 0.29
CA LEU A 509 -4.73 -3.37 -0.92
C LEU A 509 -5.78 -3.64 -2.01
N THR A 510 -6.42 -2.58 -2.48
CA THR A 510 -7.25 -2.60 -3.70
C THR A 510 -6.58 -1.77 -4.77
N LEU A 511 -6.61 -2.22 -6.02
CA LEU A 511 -5.89 -1.57 -7.11
C LEU A 511 -6.79 -0.49 -7.74
N ASP A 512 -6.43 0.78 -7.55
CA ASP A 512 -6.99 1.89 -8.34
C ASP A 512 -6.08 2.22 -9.53
N ASP A 513 -6.47 3.19 -10.37
CA ASP A 513 -5.73 3.53 -11.59
C ASP A 513 -4.27 3.96 -11.32
N ASP A 514 -4.03 4.70 -10.23
CA ASP A 514 -2.70 5.22 -9.89
C ASP A 514 -1.79 4.09 -9.37
N ILE A 515 -2.31 3.23 -8.49
CA ILE A 515 -1.62 2.03 -8.00
C ILE A 515 -1.36 1.05 -9.16
N SER A 516 -2.35 0.86 -10.03
CA SER A 516 -2.26 -0.01 -11.20
C SER A 516 -1.14 0.42 -12.13
N LYS A 517 -1.04 1.73 -12.41
CA LYS A 517 0.04 2.29 -13.21
C LYS A 517 1.41 2.01 -12.60
N LYS A 518 1.56 2.19 -11.28
CA LYS A 518 2.81 1.91 -10.57
C LYS A 518 3.21 0.44 -10.58
N ILE A 519 2.24 -0.47 -10.50
CA ILE A 519 2.50 -1.91 -10.66
C ILE A 519 3.00 -2.21 -12.09
N ILE A 520 2.38 -1.62 -13.11
CA ILE A 520 2.80 -1.78 -14.51
C ILE A 520 4.22 -1.26 -14.74
N GLU A 521 4.57 -0.13 -14.12
CA GLU A 521 5.90 0.48 -14.16
C GLU A 521 6.95 -0.26 -13.32
N MET A 522 6.55 -1.31 -12.58
CA MET A 522 7.41 -2.03 -11.62
C MET A 522 8.05 -1.10 -10.59
N ALA A 523 7.27 -0.13 -10.10
CA ALA A 523 7.73 0.83 -9.11
C ALA A 523 8.12 0.17 -7.78
N PRO A 524 9.02 0.78 -6.99
CA PRO A 524 9.37 0.28 -5.66
C PRO A 524 8.15 0.17 -4.73
N GLU A 525 8.15 -0.83 -3.85
CA GLU A 525 7.06 -1.09 -2.89
C GLU A 525 6.70 0.14 -2.04
N SER A 526 7.69 0.97 -1.70
CA SER A 526 7.46 2.22 -0.94
C SER A 526 6.56 3.22 -1.67
N GLU A 527 6.65 3.29 -3.00
CA GLU A 527 5.80 4.21 -3.79
C GLU A 527 4.36 3.71 -3.84
N ILE A 528 4.19 2.39 -4.04
CA ILE A 528 2.88 1.73 -4.03
C ILE A 528 2.22 1.89 -2.66
N LEU A 529 3.00 1.73 -1.58
CA LEU A 529 2.52 1.91 -0.21
C LEU A 529 2.05 3.34 0.07
N SER A 530 2.80 4.35 -0.37
CA SER A 530 2.39 5.76 -0.20
C SER A 530 1.04 6.04 -0.87
N LEU A 531 0.87 5.61 -2.12
CA LEU A 531 -0.40 5.77 -2.85
C LEU A 531 -1.54 5.00 -2.19
N ALA A 532 -1.28 3.78 -1.73
CA ALA A 532 -2.29 2.98 -1.05
C ALA A 532 -2.75 3.65 0.27
N LEU A 533 -1.82 4.20 1.06
CA LEU A 533 -2.15 4.95 2.28
C LEU A 533 -2.98 6.20 1.97
N GLU A 534 -2.62 6.97 0.95
CA GLU A 534 -3.38 8.13 0.48
C GLU A 534 -4.80 7.74 0.01
N ALA A 535 -4.94 6.57 -0.62
CA ALA A 535 -6.21 5.98 -1.04
C ALA A 535 -7.05 5.43 0.13
N GLY A 536 -6.54 5.45 1.37
CA GLY A 536 -7.25 5.03 2.56
C GLY A 536 -6.94 3.61 3.05
N MET A 537 -5.88 2.98 2.53
CA MET A 537 -5.35 1.74 3.09
C MET A 537 -4.85 1.99 4.52
N VAL A 538 -5.08 1.01 5.39
CA VAL A 538 -4.58 0.99 6.77
C VAL A 538 -3.60 -0.18 6.87
N THR A 539 -2.42 0.05 7.42
CA THR A 539 -1.41 -1.02 7.58
C THR A 539 -1.78 -1.98 8.70
N MET A 540 -1.22 -3.19 8.70
CA MET A 540 -1.44 -4.15 9.78
C MET A 540 -1.03 -3.59 11.16
N LEU A 541 0.05 -2.79 11.20
CA LEU A 541 0.51 -2.12 12.43
C LEU A 541 -0.53 -1.11 12.93
N GLN A 542 -1.05 -0.25 12.04
CA GLN A 542 -2.07 0.74 12.38
C GLN A 542 -3.36 0.07 12.88
N ASP A 543 -3.85 -0.95 12.17
CA ASP A 543 -5.02 -1.72 12.59
C ASP A 543 -4.80 -2.42 13.94
N GLY A 544 -3.63 -3.00 14.16
CA GLY A 544 -3.22 -3.58 15.44
C GLY A 544 -3.22 -2.57 16.58
N ILE A 545 -2.63 -1.39 16.38
CA ILE A 545 -2.62 -0.29 17.36
C ILE A 545 -4.06 0.14 17.69
N LEU A 546 -4.93 0.33 16.70
CA LEU A 546 -6.33 0.68 16.91
C LEU A 546 -7.09 -0.39 17.70
N LYS A 547 -6.77 -1.68 17.51
CA LYS A 547 -7.32 -2.78 18.33
C LYS A 547 -6.76 -2.77 19.75
N SER A 548 -5.49 -2.39 19.93
CA SER A 548 -4.86 -2.25 21.23
C SER A 548 -5.48 -1.11 22.06
N LEU A 549 -5.70 0.05 21.44
CA LEU A 549 -6.42 1.18 22.06
C LEU A 549 -7.85 0.80 22.48
N GLY A 550 -8.53 -0.03 21.69
CA GLY A 550 -9.83 -0.59 22.03
C GLY A 550 -9.81 -1.65 23.16
N GLY A 551 -8.63 -2.01 23.67
CA GLY A 551 -8.46 -3.03 24.71
C GLY A 551 -8.83 -4.45 24.26
N ILE A 552 -8.71 -4.72 22.96
CA ILE A 552 -8.94 -6.04 22.35
C ILE A 552 -7.67 -6.88 22.44
N THR A 553 -6.52 -6.29 22.11
CA THR A 553 -5.17 -6.88 22.22
C THR A 553 -4.28 -5.93 23.03
N SER A 554 -3.05 -6.33 23.32
CA SER A 554 -2.04 -5.44 23.89
C SER A 554 -1.11 -4.87 22.81
N LEU A 555 -0.37 -3.81 23.14
CA LEU A 555 0.59 -3.20 22.21
C LEU A 555 1.79 -4.13 21.95
N GLU A 556 2.24 -4.86 22.98
CA GLU A 556 3.33 -5.83 22.88
C GLU A 556 2.99 -6.95 21.90
N GLU A 557 1.74 -7.41 21.90
CA GLU A 557 1.29 -8.46 21.00
C GLU A 557 1.22 -8.01 19.53
N VAL A 558 0.90 -6.73 19.29
CA VAL A 558 0.94 -6.13 17.95
C VAL A 558 2.39 -6.08 17.45
N GLN A 559 3.29 -5.51 18.25
CA GLN A 559 4.72 -5.41 17.92
C GLN A 559 5.35 -6.79 17.67
N ARG A 560 4.95 -7.81 18.41
CA ARG A 560 5.43 -9.19 18.22
C ARG A 560 5.15 -9.74 16.81
N VAL A 561 4.02 -9.40 16.20
CA VAL A 561 3.61 -9.96 14.90
C VAL A 561 3.92 -9.08 13.70
N THR A 562 4.08 -7.76 13.91
CA THR A 562 4.43 -6.80 12.86
C THR A 562 5.91 -6.41 12.86
N GLY A 563 6.67 -6.76 13.90
CA GLY A 563 8.04 -6.30 14.12
C GLY A 563 8.11 -4.96 14.87
N GLU A 564 9.32 -4.58 15.33
CA GLU A 564 9.61 -3.21 15.76
C GLU A 564 9.42 -2.31 14.54
N GLY A 565 8.52 -1.34 14.61
CA GLY A 565 8.10 -0.50 13.48
C GLY A 565 9.19 0.39 12.88
N LYS A 566 10.48 0.10 13.04
CA LYS A 566 11.62 0.87 12.49
C LYS A 566 11.51 1.09 10.99
N PHE A 567 11.11 0.07 10.22
CA PHE A 567 10.86 0.23 8.79
C PHE A 567 9.71 1.21 8.48
N LEU A 568 8.64 1.16 9.27
CA LEU A 568 7.52 2.10 9.14
C LEU A 568 7.88 3.48 9.69
N GLU A 569 8.77 3.60 10.67
CA GLU A 569 9.32 4.86 11.17
C GLU A 569 10.31 5.50 10.18
N GLU A 570 11.15 4.72 9.49
CA GLU A 570 12.05 5.18 8.41
C GLU A 570 11.28 5.51 7.12
N LEU A 571 10.32 4.65 6.73
CA LEU A 571 9.39 4.94 5.65
C LEU A 571 8.52 6.14 6.03
N TYR A 572 8.18 6.33 7.29
CA TYR A 572 7.51 7.52 7.80
C TYR A 572 8.44 8.72 7.77
N GLU A 573 9.71 8.63 8.17
CA GLU A 573 10.66 9.72 7.93
C GLU A 573 10.67 10.08 6.46
N LYS A 574 10.64 9.11 5.53
CA LYS A 574 10.59 9.34 4.09
C LYS A 574 9.24 9.86 3.55
N ILE A 575 8.12 9.34 4.06
CA ILE A 575 6.73 9.66 3.67
C ILE A 575 6.28 10.97 4.31
N ILE A 576 6.62 11.24 5.57
CA ILE A 576 6.46 12.56 6.19
C ILE A 576 7.45 13.56 5.62
N THR A 577 8.67 13.18 5.28
CA THR A 577 9.52 14.01 4.42
C THR A 577 8.76 14.29 3.11
N GLN A 578 8.12 13.32 2.46
CA GLN A 578 7.33 13.60 1.24
C GLN A 578 5.97 14.31 1.44
N LEU A 579 5.30 14.14 2.58
CA LEU A 579 3.93 14.61 2.88
C LEU A 579 3.92 15.91 3.70
N LEU A 580 4.84 16.10 4.65
CA LEU A 580 5.00 17.34 5.43
C LEU A 580 5.89 18.36 4.74
N LEU A 581 6.83 17.97 3.87
CA LEU A 581 7.72 18.96 3.24
C LEU A 581 7.05 19.79 2.17
N ARG A 582 5.87 19.46 1.70
CA ARG A 582 5.19 20.39 0.79
C ARG A 582 4.53 21.54 1.52
N SER A 583 4.88 21.86 2.77
CA SER A 583 4.45 23.13 3.35
C SER A 583 5.43 23.79 4.32
N VAL A 584 5.55 25.12 4.25
CA VAL A 584 6.30 25.96 5.19
C VAL A 584 5.32 26.65 6.14
N LEU A 585 5.50 26.53 7.45
CA LEU A 585 4.68 27.25 8.43
C LEU A 585 5.35 28.57 8.86
N ILE A 586 4.72 29.70 8.56
CA ILE A 586 5.13 31.01 9.06
C ILE A 586 4.50 31.24 10.44
N ARG A 587 5.36 31.17 11.46
CA ARG A 587 5.01 31.34 12.87
C ARG A 587 4.98 32.81 13.29
N LYS A 588 4.31 33.10 14.40
CA LYS A 588 4.18 34.45 14.99
C LYS A 588 5.50 35.15 15.29
N ASP A 589 6.54 34.41 15.67
CA ASP A 589 7.87 34.94 15.97
C ASP A 589 8.57 35.49 14.71
N ILE A 590 8.51 34.76 13.60
CA ILE A 590 9.04 35.19 12.30
C ILE A 590 8.26 36.40 11.79
N ALA A 591 6.93 36.35 11.85
CA ALA A 591 6.07 37.44 11.42
C ALA A 591 6.36 38.76 12.17
N ARG A 592 6.53 38.69 13.50
CA ARG A 592 6.86 39.87 14.31
C ARG A 592 8.19 40.51 13.91
N LYS A 593 9.23 39.69 13.63
CA LYS A 593 10.53 40.19 13.14
C LYS A 593 10.37 40.93 11.80
N ILE A 594 9.49 40.46 10.92
CA ILE A 594 9.19 41.13 9.64
C ILE A 594 8.41 42.43 9.86
N ASP A 595 7.40 42.45 10.73
CA ASP A 595 6.64 43.67 11.06
C ASP A 595 7.56 44.79 11.61
N GLU A 596 8.59 44.43 12.39
CA GLU A 596 9.61 45.36 12.91
C GLU A 596 10.44 46.03 11.80
N THR A 597 10.54 45.42 10.61
CA THR A 597 11.25 46.02 9.47
C THR A 597 10.47 47.15 8.79
N LYS A 598 9.19 47.34 9.14
CA LYS A 598 8.30 48.37 8.58
C LYS A 598 8.28 48.40 7.05
N ASN A 599 8.41 47.24 6.41
CA ASN A 599 8.41 47.07 4.95
C ASN A 599 9.57 47.79 4.23
N ASP A 600 10.66 48.13 4.93
CA ASP A 600 11.84 48.76 4.37
C ASP A 600 12.94 47.73 4.07
N PHE A 601 13.44 47.72 2.84
CA PHE A 601 14.51 46.80 2.40
C PHE A 601 15.82 47.00 3.16
N THR A 602 16.13 48.22 3.63
CA THR A 602 17.36 48.45 4.40
C THR A 602 17.29 47.76 5.76
N SER A 603 16.13 47.80 6.40
CA SER A 603 15.86 47.15 7.68
C SER A 603 15.77 45.63 7.52
N PHE A 604 15.16 45.15 6.43
CA PHE A 604 15.14 43.72 6.08
C PHE A 604 16.54 43.15 5.82
N GLN A 605 17.39 43.89 5.10
CA GLN A 605 18.79 43.53 4.88
C GLN A 605 19.59 43.39 6.18
N LYS A 606 19.34 44.28 7.16
CA LYS A 606 19.96 44.18 8.49
C LYS A 606 19.47 42.96 9.26
N LEU A 607 18.17 42.67 9.19
CA LEU A 607 17.56 41.51 9.84
C LEU A 607 18.19 40.21 9.31
N LEU A 608 18.26 40.03 7.98
CA LEU A 608 18.86 38.85 7.37
C LEU A 608 20.33 38.64 7.72
N LYS A 609 21.13 39.73 7.84
CA LYS A 609 22.54 39.63 8.27
C LYS A 609 22.71 39.14 9.71
N SER A 610 21.70 39.33 10.56
CA SER A 610 21.71 38.93 11.97
C SER A 610 20.89 37.67 12.28
N ALA A 611 20.21 37.12 11.26
CA ALA A 611 19.35 35.96 11.41
C ALA A 611 20.18 34.67 11.52
N LYS A 612 19.61 33.66 12.17
CA LYS A 612 20.19 32.31 12.17
C LYS A 612 19.96 31.65 10.81
N PRO A 613 20.89 30.80 10.33
CA PRO A 613 20.75 30.11 9.04
C PRO A 613 19.38 29.42 8.87
N GLU A 614 18.89 28.73 9.90
CA GLU A 614 17.58 28.04 9.86
C GLU A 614 16.35 28.96 9.75
N GLU A 615 16.50 30.27 9.98
CA GLU A 615 15.39 31.23 9.90
C GLU A 615 15.35 32.01 8.58
N ILE A 616 16.47 32.05 7.84
CA ILE A 616 16.64 32.93 6.66
C ILE A 616 15.56 32.68 5.62
N PHE A 617 15.32 31.42 5.26
CA PHE A 617 14.32 31.09 4.24
C PHE A 617 12.89 31.47 4.67
N SER A 618 12.54 31.23 5.93
CA SER A 618 11.24 31.63 6.50
C SER A 618 11.07 33.16 6.53
N LEU A 619 12.14 33.91 6.81
CA LEU A 619 12.14 35.38 6.76
C LEU A 619 11.97 35.91 5.34
N ILE A 620 12.61 35.28 4.35
CA ILE A 620 12.45 35.64 2.92
C ILE A 620 10.99 35.45 2.48
N ILE A 621 10.39 34.29 2.79
CA ILE A 621 8.98 34.04 2.48
C ILE A 621 8.07 35.04 3.20
N ALA A 622 8.25 35.22 4.51
CA ALA A 622 7.40 36.11 5.30
C ALA A 622 7.47 37.57 4.81
N ALA A 623 8.66 38.05 4.43
CA ALA A 623 8.84 39.38 3.83
C ALA A 623 8.16 39.50 2.46
N GLY A 624 8.34 38.49 1.59
CA GLY A 624 7.67 38.46 0.28
C GLY A 624 6.15 38.48 0.42
N LEU A 625 5.60 37.72 1.37
CA LEU A 625 4.16 37.71 1.66
C LEU A 625 3.65 39.05 2.19
N LYS A 626 4.37 39.66 3.14
CA LYS A 626 4.00 40.95 3.75
C LYS A 626 4.02 42.10 2.74
N LEU A 627 4.94 42.05 1.78
CA LEU A 627 5.12 43.06 0.74
C LEU A 627 4.25 42.83 -0.50
N GLY A 628 3.47 41.75 -0.58
CA GLY A 628 2.64 41.44 -1.75
C GLY A 628 3.45 41.04 -2.99
N ALA A 629 4.53 40.28 -2.80
CA ALA A 629 5.36 39.82 -3.90
C ALA A 629 4.67 38.68 -4.67
N GLY A 630 4.49 38.84 -5.98
CA GLY A 630 3.98 37.77 -6.86
C GLY A 630 5.03 36.69 -7.17
N ASP A 631 6.30 37.10 -7.29
CA ASP A 631 7.43 36.19 -7.48
C ASP A 631 8.55 36.55 -6.48
N ILE A 632 9.24 35.54 -5.94
CA ILE A 632 10.47 35.63 -5.16
C ILE A 632 11.59 34.98 -5.96
N HIS A 633 12.69 35.69 -6.15
CA HIS A 633 13.87 35.24 -6.88
C HIS A 633 15.05 35.08 -5.93
N ILE A 634 15.77 33.97 -6.03
CA ILE A 634 17.01 33.70 -5.29
C ILE A 634 18.10 33.34 -6.30
N GLU A 635 19.11 34.19 -6.38
CA GLU A 635 20.09 34.18 -7.47
C GLU A 635 21.52 34.26 -6.90
N PRO A 636 22.30 33.17 -6.95
CA PRO A 636 23.68 33.19 -6.51
C PRO A 636 24.56 33.99 -7.49
N GLU A 637 25.46 34.79 -6.94
CA GLU A 637 26.55 35.50 -7.61
C GLU A 637 27.91 34.98 -7.11
N GLU A 638 29.01 35.59 -7.56
CA GLU A 638 30.37 35.14 -7.20
C GLU A 638 30.65 35.15 -5.68
N SER A 639 30.10 36.12 -4.93
CA SER A 639 30.40 36.30 -3.50
C SER A 639 29.16 36.43 -2.60
N SER A 640 27.95 36.46 -3.17
CA SER A 640 26.70 36.65 -2.43
C SER A 640 25.52 36.01 -3.16
N VAL A 641 24.37 35.92 -2.51
CA VAL A 641 23.11 35.51 -3.13
C VAL A 641 22.14 36.69 -3.08
N LYS A 642 21.64 37.10 -4.24
CA LYS A 642 20.60 38.14 -4.35
C LYS A 642 19.22 37.54 -4.09
N VAL A 643 18.46 38.20 -3.23
CA VAL A 643 17.04 37.95 -2.98
C VAL A 643 16.26 39.11 -3.58
N ARG A 644 15.40 38.83 -4.56
CA ARG A 644 14.61 39.85 -5.27
C ARG A 644 13.13 39.54 -5.21
N PHE A 645 12.31 40.55 -5.05
CA PHE A 645 10.85 40.40 -4.99
C PHE A 645 10.20 41.10 -6.19
N ARG A 646 9.23 40.44 -6.82
CA ARG A 646 8.38 41.05 -7.83
C ARG A 646 7.12 41.59 -7.17
N ILE A 647 7.14 42.86 -6.77
CA ILE A 647 6.02 43.55 -6.13
C ILE A 647 5.35 44.43 -7.18
N ASP A 648 4.02 44.34 -7.29
CA ASP A 648 3.23 45.01 -8.34
C ASP A 648 3.76 44.77 -9.77
N GLY A 649 4.41 43.63 -10.00
CA GLY A 649 5.03 43.26 -11.28
C GLY A 649 6.42 43.84 -11.55
N ILE A 650 6.94 44.69 -10.65
CA ILE A 650 8.28 45.27 -10.74
C ILE A 650 9.24 44.42 -9.91
N LEU A 651 10.29 43.91 -10.55
CA LEU A 651 11.34 43.14 -9.86
C LEU A 651 12.29 44.11 -9.15
N GLN A 652 12.43 43.97 -7.83
CA GLN A 652 13.22 44.85 -6.96
C GLN A 652 14.20 44.04 -6.12
N ASP A 653 15.43 44.54 -5.95
CA ASP A 653 16.45 43.94 -5.09
C ASP A 653 16.08 44.17 -3.62
N ALA A 654 15.67 43.10 -2.95
CA ALA A 654 15.16 43.17 -1.57
C ALA A 654 16.28 43.01 -0.54
N ALA A 655 17.21 42.07 -0.78
CA ALA A 655 18.37 41.83 0.08
C ALA A 655 19.47 41.02 -0.62
N GLN A 656 20.64 40.97 0.01
CA GLN A 656 21.73 40.05 -0.29
C GLN A 656 22.09 39.25 0.97
N ILE A 657 22.29 37.94 0.80
CA ILE A 657 22.80 37.05 1.86
C ILE A 657 24.20 36.54 1.48
N PRO A 658 25.06 36.22 2.46
CA PRO A 658 26.39 35.64 2.19
C PRO A 658 26.29 34.30 1.45
N MET A 659 27.28 34.00 0.60
CA MET A 659 27.32 32.72 -0.13
C MET A 659 27.42 31.49 0.82
N THR A 660 27.84 31.69 2.07
CA THR A 660 27.83 30.62 3.10
C THR A 660 26.43 30.15 3.47
N GLU A 661 25.41 30.99 3.31
CA GLU A 661 24.00 30.66 3.62
C GLU A 661 23.29 30.00 2.44
N TYR A 662 23.87 30.08 1.25
CA TYR A 662 23.30 29.55 0.01
C TYR A 662 22.91 28.05 0.10
N PRO A 663 23.77 27.15 0.63
CA PRO A 663 23.42 25.73 0.72
C PRO A 663 22.24 25.46 1.66
N HIS A 664 22.08 26.25 2.72
CA HIS A 664 20.97 26.12 3.66
C HIS A 664 19.65 26.51 3.02
N VAL A 665 19.59 27.68 2.41
CA VAL A 665 18.40 28.17 1.69
C VAL A 665 18.03 27.24 0.53
N MET A 666 19.01 26.78 -0.23
CA MET A 666 18.77 25.83 -1.33
C MET A 666 18.34 24.45 -0.82
N GLY A 667 18.90 24.00 0.30
CA GLY A 667 18.50 22.78 0.99
C GLY A 667 17.02 22.80 1.35
N ASP A 668 16.58 23.85 2.05
CA ASP A 668 15.18 24.05 2.43
C ASP A 668 14.26 24.03 1.21
N ILE A 669 14.59 24.78 0.15
CA ILE A 669 13.77 24.84 -1.07
C ILE A 669 13.67 23.47 -1.75
N LYS A 670 14.77 22.71 -1.88
CA LYS A 670 14.76 21.38 -2.52
C LYS A 670 13.95 20.39 -1.72
N ILE A 671 14.17 20.36 -0.41
CA ILE A 671 13.44 19.57 0.57
C ILE A 671 11.94 19.85 0.40
N LEU A 672 11.54 21.13 0.42
CA LEU A 672 10.14 21.51 0.32
C LEU A 672 9.51 21.19 -1.03
N SER A 673 10.32 21.33 -2.09
CA SER A 673 9.92 21.02 -3.47
C SER A 673 9.94 19.52 -3.78
N GLY A 674 10.27 18.65 -2.83
CA GLY A 674 10.33 17.20 -3.03
C GLY A 674 11.48 16.74 -3.95
N PHE A 675 12.50 17.57 -4.15
CA PHE A 675 13.73 17.21 -4.85
C PHE A 675 14.75 16.62 -3.85
N LYS A 676 15.62 15.70 -4.28
CA LYS A 676 16.68 15.25 -3.37
C LYS A 676 17.71 16.38 -3.23
N ALA A 677 18.20 16.60 -2.01
CA ALA A 677 19.21 17.62 -1.73
C ALA A 677 20.48 17.45 -2.59
N THR A 678 20.78 16.21 -3.01
CA THR A 678 21.94 15.83 -3.83
C THR A 678 21.72 15.86 -5.34
N ASP A 679 20.50 16.13 -5.83
CA ASP A 679 20.23 16.09 -7.27
C ASP A 679 20.82 17.34 -7.95
N VAL A 680 22.03 17.21 -8.48
CA VAL A 680 22.68 18.16 -9.40
C VAL A 680 22.58 17.55 -10.81
N GLU A 681 21.39 17.60 -11.40
CA GLU A 681 21.16 17.13 -12.77
C GLU A 681 20.85 18.31 -13.69
N SER A 682 21.31 18.21 -14.94
CA SER A 682 21.16 19.24 -15.98
C SER A 682 19.71 19.40 -16.42
N GLY A 683 19.12 20.59 -16.22
CA GLY A 683 17.80 20.95 -16.74
C GLY A 683 17.03 21.92 -15.87
N VAL A 684 15.85 22.35 -16.36
CA VAL A 684 14.87 23.13 -15.58
C VAL A 684 14.04 22.17 -14.72
N LYS A 685 13.91 22.44 -13.42
CA LYS A 685 13.10 21.64 -12.48
C LYS A 685 11.93 22.46 -11.95
N ASP A 686 10.71 22.04 -12.27
CA ASP A 686 9.47 22.62 -11.75
C ASP A 686 8.90 21.76 -10.61
N SER A 687 8.43 22.39 -9.53
CA SER A 687 7.69 21.74 -8.45
C SER A 687 6.71 22.69 -7.75
N ARG A 688 6.01 22.20 -6.72
CA ARG A 688 5.11 22.97 -5.86
C ARG A 688 5.22 22.60 -4.40
N PHE A 689 5.07 23.59 -3.53
CA PHE A 689 4.87 23.46 -2.09
C PHE A 689 3.91 24.56 -1.62
N SER A 690 3.33 24.47 -0.42
CA SER A 690 2.44 25.48 0.14
C SER A 690 3.07 26.26 1.29
N ILE A 691 2.57 27.46 1.57
CA ILE A 691 2.93 28.23 2.76
C ILE A 691 1.69 28.32 3.63
N ASN A 692 1.82 27.85 4.87
CA ASN A 692 0.79 27.93 5.90
C ASN A 692 1.09 29.09 6.85
N LEU A 693 0.08 29.90 7.16
CA LEU A 693 0.15 30.99 8.13
C LEU A 693 -0.49 30.56 9.44
N ASP A 694 0.22 30.76 10.56
CA ASP A 694 -0.34 30.53 11.89
C ASP A 694 -1.52 31.50 12.17
N LYS A 695 -2.39 31.16 13.13
CA LYS A 695 -3.55 32.00 13.49
C LYS A 695 -3.05 33.38 13.92
N ASP A 696 -3.63 34.46 13.39
CA ASP A 696 -3.26 35.87 13.68
C ASP A 696 -1.95 36.38 13.06
N VAL A 697 -1.26 35.62 12.21
CA VAL A 697 -0.11 36.10 11.43
C VAL A 697 -0.61 36.84 10.19
N PHE A 698 -0.17 38.10 9.97
CA PHE A 698 -0.57 38.94 8.82
C PHE A 698 -2.10 38.95 8.59
N PRO A 699 -2.88 39.62 9.46
CA PRO A 699 -4.34 39.64 9.38
C PRO A 699 -4.88 40.17 8.04
N GLU A 700 -4.10 40.99 7.33
CA GLU A 700 -4.37 41.50 5.99
C GLU A 700 -4.40 40.44 4.89
N ILE A 701 -3.81 39.25 5.11
CA ILE A 701 -3.83 38.14 4.15
C ILE A 701 -5.04 37.25 4.47
N SER A 702 -5.98 37.16 3.52
CA SER A 702 -7.23 36.41 3.67
C SER A 702 -7.01 34.89 3.68
N LYS A 703 -6.14 34.39 2.80
CA LYS A 703 -5.75 32.98 2.73
C LYS A 703 -4.72 32.60 3.78
N ARG A 704 -4.98 31.50 4.48
CA ARG A 704 -4.05 30.89 5.45
C ARG A 704 -3.15 29.83 4.86
N GLU A 705 -3.44 29.38 3.64
CA GLU A 705 -2.61 28.48 2.85
C GLU A 705 -2.40 29.09 1.46
N ILE A 706 -1.15 29.20 1.03
CA ILE A 706 -0.72 29.84 -0.22
C ILE A 706 0.06 28.81 -1.03
N ASP A 707 -0.38 28.48 -2.23
CA ASP A 707 0.35 27.54 -3.11
C ASP A 707 1.55 28.27 -3.73
N VAL A 708 2.70 27.60 -3.80
CA VAL A 708 3.94 28.14 -4.35
C VAL A 708 4.41 27.24 -5.47
N ARG A 709 4.59 27.83 -6.65
CA ARG A 709 5.27 27.15 -7.75
C ARG A 709 6.74 27.50 -7.72
N VAL A 710 7.60 26.49 -7.79
CA VAL A 710 9.06 26.64 -7.78
C VAL A 710 9.61 26.20 -9.12
N SER A 711 10.48 27.03 -9.69
CA SER A 711 11.33 26.69 -10.84
C SER A 711 12.79 26.85 -10.45
N ILE A 712 13.58 25.80 -10.61
CA ILE A 712 15.02 25.78 -10.35
C ILE A 712 15.75 25.57 -11.67
N ILE A 713 16.75 26.42 -11.93
CA ILE A 713 17.58 26.38 -13.15
C ILE A 713 19.05 26.46 -12.75
N LEU A 714 19.91 25.66 -13.37
CA LEU A 714 21.35 25.73 -13.14
C LEU A 714 21.94 26.99 -13.80
N GLY A 715 22.53 27.88 -13.00
CA GLY A 715 23.23 29.10 -13.43
C GLY A 715 24.75 29.01 -13.22
N GLY A 716 25.48 30.06 -13.60
CA GLY A 716 26.95 30.08 -13.60
C GLY A 716 27.62 30.02 -12.23
N TYR A 717 26.93 30.45 -11.17
CA TYR A 717 27.43 30.46 -9.79
C TYR A 717 26.65 29.53 -8.84
N GLY A 718 25.72 28.73 -9.40
CA GLY A 718 24.82 27.87 -8.64
C GLY A 718 23.43 27.78 -9.27
N GLU A 719 22.54 27.05 -8.61
CA GLU A 719 21.12 26.98 -8.98
C GLU A 719 20.41 28.29 -8.65
N THR A 720 19.67 28.81 -9.63
CA THR A 720 18.77 29.96 -9.49
C THR A 720 17.36 29.45 -9.24
N VAL A 721 16.66 30.07 -8.29
CA VAL A 721 15.29 29.71 -7.92
C VAL A 721 14.34 30.86 -8.19
N VAL A 722 13.19 30.54 -8.81
CA VAL A 722 12.03 31.43 -8.90
C VAL A 722 10.85 30.75 -8.21
N MET A 723 10.29 31.41 -7.19
CA MET A 723 9.11 30.97 -6.46
C MET A 723 7.95 31.92 -6.76
N ARG A 724 6.89 31.43 -7.40
CA ARG A 724 5.66 32.20 -7.66
C ARG A 724 4.65 31.93 -6.55
N LEU A 725 4.20 32.99 -5.88
CA LEU A 725 3.22 32.95 -4.79
C LEU A 725 1.81 33.04 -5.40
N LEU A 726 1.03 31.96 -5.31
CA LEU A 726 -0.30 31.89 -5.95
C LEU A 726 -1.40 32.30 -4.97
N GLY A 727 -2.30 33.18 -5.44
CA GLY A 727 -3.54 33.50 -4.73
C GLY A 727 -3.43 34.58 -3.65
N GLN A 728 -2.43 35.47 -3.70
CA GLN A 728 -2.42 36.69 -2.89
C GLN A 728 -3.43 37.75 -3.38
N ASP A 729 -3.83 37.70 -4.65
CA ASP A 729 -4.79 38.64 -5.24
C ASP A 729 -6.23 38.08 -5.19
N GLU A 730 -6.85 38.09 -4.01
CA GLU A 730 -8.31 37.90 -3.87
C GLU A 730 -9.12 39.18 -4.19
N GLN A 731 -8.54 40.16 -4.86
CA GLN A 731 -9.31 41.28 -5.36
C GLN A 731 -10.05 40.85 -6.63
N GLU A 732 -11.37 40.62 -6.52
CA GLU A 732 -12.31 40.78 -7.64
C GLU A 732 -11.96 42.09 -8.35
N THR A 733 -11.19 41.98 -9.43
CA THR A 733 -10.68 43.17 -10.11
C THR A 733 -11.81 43.68 -10.98
N VAL A 734 -12.47 44.71 -10.48
CA VAL A 734 -13.51 45.45 -11.20
C VAL A 734 -12.88 45.97 -12.51
N ILE A 735 -13.48 45.67 -13.68
CA ILE A 735 -12.85 45.90 -15.00
C ILE A 735 -12.43 47.36 -15.20
N GLU A 736 -13.17 48.28 -14.58
CA GLU A 736 -12.94 49.72 -14.56
C GLU A 736 -11.61 50.11 -13.87
N LYS A 737 -11.05 49.24 -13.03
CA LYS A 737 -9.77 49.44 -12.34
C LYS A 737 -8.55 48.98 -13.15
N LEU A 738 -8.74 48.27 -14.26
CA LEU A 738 -7.63 47.79 -15.10
C LEU A 738 -6.97 48.92 -15.90
N GLY A 739 -7.57 50.11 -15.91
CA GLY A 739 -7.09 51.28 -16.63
C GLY A 739 -7.28 51.18 -18.14
N ILE A 740 -8.13 50.27 -18.62
CA ILE A 740 -8.60 50.28 -20.00
C ILE A 740 -9.39 51.58 -20.19
N ARG A 741 -9.00 52.39 -21.18
CA ARG A 741 -9.67 53.66 -21.48
C ARG A 741 -11.15 53.43 -21.78
N LYS A 742 -12.01 54.36 -21.34
CA LYS A 742 -13.47 54.22 -21.43
C LYS A 742 -13.96 53.86 -22.84
N GLN A 743 -13.44 54.48 -23.88
CA GLN A 743 -13.83 54.22 -25.27
C GLN A 743 -13.52 52.78 -25.71
N ASN A 744 -12.38 52.23 -25.30
CA ASN A 744 -12.01 50.83 -25.55
C ASN A 744 -12.87 49.89 -24.70
N LEU A 745 -13.10 50.24 -23.43
CA LEU A 745 -13.94 49.46 -22.52
C LEU A 745 -15.38 49.37 -23.02
N ASP A 746 -15.96 50.48 -23.47
CA ASP A 746 -17.34 50.53 -23.99
C ASP A 746 -17.47 49.63 -25.24
N ARG A 747 -16.48 49.62 -26.13
CA ARG A 747 -16.42 48.69 -27.28
C ARG A 747 -16.41 47.23 -26.83
N LEU A 748 -15.55 46.88 -25.88
CA LEU A 748 -15.47 45.51 -25.33
C LEU A 748 -16.81 45.09 -24.69
N LEU A 749 -17.39 45.95 -23.85
CA LEU A 749 -18.65 45.70 -23.17
C LEU A 749 -19.84 45.58 -24.14
N GLU A 750 -19.80 46.25 -25.29
CA GLU A 750 -20.77 46.07 -26.36
C GLU A 750 -20.61 44.69 -27.00
N LYS A 751 -19.38 44.26 -27.31
CA LYS A 751 -19.13 43.00 -28.04
C LYS A 751 -19.41 41.75 -27.21
N ILE A 752 -19.13 41.77 -25.90
CA ILE A 752 -19.42 40.62 -25.02
C ILE A 752 -20.92 40.42 -24.74
N LYS A 753 -21.79 41.39 -25.08
CA LYS A 753 -23.26 41.24 -24.95
C LYS A 753 -23.85 40.43 -26.10
N LYS A 754 -23.11 40.21 -27.18
CA LYS A 754 -23.56 39.35 -28.27
C LYS A 754 -23.72 37.91 -27.76
N PRO A 755 -24.73 37.16 -28.24
CA PRO A 755 -24.99 35.80 -27.77
C PRO A 755 -23.85 34.84 -28.14
N ASN A 756 -23.15 35.10 -29.24
CA ASN A 756 -22.08 34.25 -29.73
C ASN A 756 -20.97 35.06 -30.42
N GLY A 757 -19.85 34.38 -30.66
CA GLY A 757 -18.67 34.94 -31.31
C GLY A 757 -17.43 34.90 -30.42
N ILE A 758 -16.27 35.27 -30.96
CA ILE A 758 -15.00 35.25 -30.23
C ILE A 758 -14.56 36.66 -29.85
N LEU A 759 -14.14 36.85 -28.60
CA LEU A 759 -13.34 38.00 -28.18
C LEU A 759 -11.91 37.51 -27.92
N LEU A 760 -10.94 38.08 -28.64
CA LEU A 760 -9.53 37.71 -28.49
C LEU A 760 -8.76 38.83 -27.82
N ASN A 761 -8.15 38.53 -26.67
CA ASN A 761 -7.25 39.43 -25.97
C ASN A 761 -5.80 39.02 -26.21
N THR A 762 -4.98 39.91 -26.75
CA THR A 762 -3.63 39.62 -27.20
C THR A 762 -2.59 40.49 -26.53
N GLY A 763 -1.35 40.05 -26.61
CA GLY A 763 -0.21 40.69 -25.98
C GLY A 763 0.83 39.67 -25.51
N PRO A 764 2.04 40.10 -25.11
CA PRO A 764 3.07 39.21 -24.60
C PRO A 764 2.72 38.64 -23.21
N THR A 765 3.54 37.73 -22.69
CA THR A 765 3.42 37.25 -21.30
C THR A 765 3.52 38.41 -20.31
N GLY A 766 2.66 38.42 -19.29
CA GLY A 766 2.66 39.48 -18.26
C GLY A 766 1.95 40.78 -18.63
N SER A 767 1.30 40.85 -19.80
CA SER A 767 0.50 42.00 -20.24
C SER A 767 -0.88 42.15 -19.57
N GLY A 768 -1.27 41.23 -18.68
CA GLY A 768 -2.53 41.30 -17.93
C GLY A 768 -3.75 40.63 -18.61
N LYS A 769 -3.53 39.82 -19.67
CA LYS A 769 -4.62 39.22 -20.47
C LYS A 769 -5.58 38.40 -19.61
N THR A 770 -5.03 37.53 -18.75
CA THR A 770 -5.81 36.67 -17.86
C THR A 770 -6.64 37.48 -16.89
N THR A 771 -6.07 38.53 -16.27
CA THR A 771 -6.79 39.45 -15.38
C THR A 771 -7.97 40.10 -16.09
N THR A 772 -7.78 40.48 -17.35
CA THR A 772 -8.84 41.10 -18.17
C THR A 772 -9.94 40.10 -18.52
N LEU A 773 -9.58 38.87 -18.95
CA LEU A 773 -10.56 37.82 -19.23
C LEU A 773 -11.36 37.44 -17.99
N TYR A 774 -10.71 37.32 -16.83
CA TYR A 774 -11.40 36.99 -15.58
C TYR A 774 -12.35 38.10 -15.13
N SER A 775 -11.97 39.37 -15.34
CA SER A 775 -12.84 40.52 -15.07
C SER A 775 -14.09 40.49 -15.96
N LEU A 776 -13.92 40.16 -17.26
CA LEU A 776 -15.03 39.97 -18.20
C LEU A 776 -15.92 38.78 -17.80
N LEU A 777 -15.32 37.65 -17.40
CA LEU A 777 -16.06 36.48 -16.94
C LEU A 777 -16.90 36.80 -15.69
N SER A 778 -16.35 37.59 -14.76
CA SER A 778 -17.08 38.03 -13.56
C SER A 778 -18.31 38.88 -13.93
N LEU A 779 -18.20 39.78 -14.92
CA LEU A 779 -19.34 40.56 -15.42
C LEU A 779 -20.41 39.70 -16.12
N LEU A 780 -19.98 38.64 -16.79
CA LEU A 780 -20.86 37.71 -17.52
C LEU A 780 -21.50 36.67 -16.60
N ASN A 781 -20.95 36.45 -15.40
CA ASN A 781 -21.40 35.47 -14.42
C ASN A 781 -22.72 35.90 -13.74
N LYS A 782 -23.81 35.75 -14.49
CA LYS A 782 -25.17 36.06 -14.05
C LYS A 782 -25.98 34.78 -13.86
N PRO A 783 -26.98 34.77 -12.96
CA PRO A 783 -27.90 33.64 -12.84
C PRO A 783 -28.52 33.29 -14.20
N GLY A 784 -28.34 32.04 -14.63
CA GLY A 784 -28.86 31.54 -15.92
C GLY A 784 -27.82 31.37 -17.03
N ALA A 785 -26.59 31.88 -16.87
CA ALA A 785 -25.49 31.62 -17.80
C ALA A 785 -24.56 30.52 -17.26
N LYS A 786 -24.30 29.49 -18.05
CA LYS A 786 -23.35 28.42 -17.75
C LYS A 786 -21.99 28.76 -18.36
N ILE A 787 -21.05 29.10 -17.51
CA ILE A 787 -19.68 29.48 -17.91
C ILE A 787 -18.71 28.34 -17.62
N ILE A 788 -17.90 27.98 -18.60
CA ILE A 788 -16.86 26.95 -18.44
C ILE A 788 -15.52 27.46 -19.00
N THR A 789 -14.43 27.25 -18.26
CA THR A 789 -13.07 27.63 -18.70
C THR A 789 -12.14 26.43 -18.85
N VAL A 790 -11.22 26.48 -19.81
CA VAL A 790 -10.10 25.53 -19.97
C VAL A 790 -8.80 26.32 -19.88
N GLU A 791 -7.95 25.98 -18.91
CA GLU A 791 -6.79 26.81 -18.55
C GLU A 791 -5.52 25.99 -18.29
N ASP A 792 -4.36 26.65 -18.33
CA ASP A 792 -3.05 26.04 -18.09
C ASP A 792 -2.05 27.00 -17.41
N PRO A 793 -1.97 27.03 -16.07
CA PRO A 793 -2.92 26.49 -15.09
C PRO A 793 -4.09 27.44 -14.82
N ILE A 794 -5.03 27.04 -13.96
CA ILE A 794 -6.02 27.98 -13.39
C ILE A 794 -5.29 28.92 -12.44
N GLU A 795 -5.34 30.24 -12.68
CA GLU A 795 -4.64 31.24 -11.85
C GLU A 795 -5.34 31.44 -10.50
N TYR A 796 -6.67 31.56 -10.51
CA TYR A 796 -7.49 31.57 -9.31
C TYR A 796 -8.93 31.12 -9.60
N ARG A 797 -9.68 30.80 -8.55
CA ARG A 797 -11.04 30.27 -8.68
C ARG A 797 -12.08 31.39 -8.67
N LEU A 798 -12.88 31.46 -9.73
CA LEU A 798 -14.05 32.33 -9.84
C LEU A 798 -15.29 31.58 -9.34
N LYS A 799 -15.99 32.20 -8.38
CA LYS A 799 -17.19 31.60 -7.79
C LYS A 799 -18.30 31.50 -8.83
N GLY A 800 -18.93 30.33 -8.96
CA GLY A 800 -20.05 30.10 -9.89
C GLY A 800 -19.64 29.73 -11.32
N ILE A 801 -18.34 29.64 -11.60
CA ILE A 801 -17.81 29.24 -12.91
C ILE A 801 -17.16 27.86 -12.81
N LEU A 802 -17.41 26.99 -13.80
CA LEU A 802 -16.73 25.69 -13.88
C LEU A 802 -15.37 25.87 -14.56
N GLN A 803 -14.29 25.85 -13.78
CA GLN A 803 -12.94 25.96 -14.34
C GLN A 803 -12.25 24.60 -14.37
N THR A 804 -11.69 24.22 -15.52
CA THR A 804 -10.88 23.01 -15.67
C THR A 804 -9.47 23.35 -16.12
N GLN A 805 -8.50 22.61 -15.60
CA GLN A 805 -7.10 22.73 -15.99
C GLN A 805 -6.73 21.61 -16.95
N VAL A 806 -5.93 21.92 -17.98
CA VAL A 806 -5.35 20.90 -18.85
C VAL A 806 -4.30 20.05 -18.11
N ASN A 807 -4.12 18.82 -18.56
CA ASN A 807 -3.09 17.92 -18.08
C ASN A 807 -2.56 17.10 -19.25
N GLU A 808 -1.56 17.63 -19.95
CA GLU A 808 -0.95 16.98 -21.12
C GLU A 808 -0.38 15.60 -20.79
N LYS A 809 0.25 15.45 -19.61
CA LYS A 809 0.81 14.16 -19.15
C LYS A 809 -0.25 13.06 -18.98
N LYS A 810 -1.50 13.43 -18.67
CA LYS A 810 -2.65 12.51 -18.58
C LYS A 810 -3.49 12.50 -19.87
N GLY A 811 -3.01 13.13 -20.95
CA GLY A 811 -3.71 13.20 -22.23
C GLY A 811 -5.02 13.99 -22.18
N TYR A 812 -5.15 14.96 -21.26
CA TYR A 812 -6.27 15.90 -21.17
C TYR A 812 -5.82 17.27 -21.71
N THR A 813 -5.75 17.40 -23.03
CA THR A 813 -5.28 18.59 -23.77
C THR A 813 -6.39 19.61 -24.00
N PHE A 814 -6.03 20.83 -24.44
CA PHE A 814 -7.00 21.87 -24.83
C PHE A 814 -8.07 21.35 -25.81
N PRO A 815 -7.72 20.73 -26.96
CA PRO A 815 -8.73 20.20 -27.88
C PRO A 815 -9.66 19.15 -27.28
N LYS A 816 -9.13 18.24 -26.46
CA LYS A 816 -9.91 17.18 -25.83
C LYS A 816 -10.86 17.73 -24.76
N ALA A 817 -10.38 18.68 -23.95
CA ALA A 817 -11.19 19.39 -22.97
C ALA A 817 -12.33 20.14 -23.68
N LEU A 818 -12.03 20.95 -24.71
CA LEU A 818 -13.04 21.72 -25.43
C LEU A 818 -14.13 20.83 -26.05
N ARG A 819 -13.76 19.72 -26.70
CA ARG A 819 -14.75 18.75 -27.24
C ARG A 819 -15.64 18.14 -26.15
N ALA A 820 -15.08 17.87 -24.97
CA ALA A 820 -15.85 17.35 -23.84
C ALA A 820 -16.80 18.41 -23.27
N LEU A 821 -16.34 19.66 -23.19
CA LEU A 821 -17.10 20.78 -22.66
C LEU A 821 -18.24 21.22 -23.57
N LEU A 822 -18.10 21.13 -24.89
CA LEU A 822 -19.20 21.41 -25.81
C LEU A 822 -20.42 20.49 -25.56
N ARG A 823 -20.22 19.27 -25.04
CA ARG A 823 -21.31 18.37 -24.62
C ARG A 823 -21.94 18.75 -23.27
N GLN A 824 -21.36 19.70 -22.55
CA GLN A 824 -21.89 20.20 -21.28
C GLN A 824 -22.87 21.36 -21.47
N ASN A 825 -23.19 21.74 -22.72
CA ASN A 825 -24.10 22.85 -23.03
C ASN A 825 -23.70 24.16 -22.32
N PRO A 826 -22.46 24.67 -22.49
CA PRO A 826 -22.06 25.98 -21.99
C PRO A 826 -22.75 27.10 -22.78
N ASP A 827 -23.01 28.24 -22.15
CA ASP A 827 -23.38 29.47 -22.87
C ASP A 827 -22.13 30.26 -23.23
N ILE A 828 -21.14 30.26 -22.33
CA ILE A 828 -19.90 31.04 -22.43
C ILE A 828 -18.72 30.12 -22.16
N MET A 829 -17.70 30.21 -22.99
CA MET A 829 -16.46 29.46 -22.87
C MET A 829 -15.28 30.39 -22.76
N MET A 830 -14.32 30.07 -21.89
CA MET A 830 -13.01 30.71 -21.91
C MET A 830 -11.92 29.68 -22.19
N ILE A 831 -11.05 30.00 -23.14
CA ILE A 831 -9.88 29.21 -23.48
C ILE A 831 -8.66 30.01 -23.04
N GLY A 832 -7.85 29.47 -22.15
CA GLY A 832 -6.73 30.19 -21.55
C GLY A 832 -5.81 30.79 -22.60
N GLU A 833 -5.52 30.03 -23.65
CA GLU A 833 -4.74 30.47 -24.80
C GLU A 833 -5.02 29.59 -26.03
N ILE A 834 -5.04 30.18 -27.22
CA ILE A 834 -5.02 29.43 -28.49
C ILE A 834 -3.56 29.35 -28.96
N ARG A 835 -2.98 28.15 -28.92
CA ARG A 835 -1.58 27.90 -29.31
C ARG A 835 -1.43 27.18 -30.64
N ASP A 836 -2.42 26.37 -31.00
CA ASP A 836 -2.38 25.44 -32.11
C ASP A 836 -3.64 25.54 -33.00
N GLU A 837 -3.51 24.98 -34.21
CA GLU A 837 -4.57 24.91 -35.22
C GLU A 837 -5.85 24.24 -34.71
N GLU A 838 -5.73 23.12 -33.99
CA GLU A 838 -6.87 22.33 -33.54
C GLU A 838 -7.73 23.11 -32.53
N THR A 839 -7.08 23.76 -31.57
CA THR A 839 -7.72 24.62 -30.57
C THR A 839 -8.39 25.83 -31.22
N ALA A 840 -7.72 26.44 -32.21
CA ALA A 840 -8.27 27.57 -32.97
C ALA A 840 -9.53 27.17 -33.74
N GLN A 841 -9.50 26.04 -34.43
CA GLN A 841 -10.66 25.51 -35.18
C GLN A 841 -11.84 25.21 -34.25
N ILE A 842 -11.61 24.58 -33.10
CA ILE A 842 -12.69 24.30 -32.14
C ILE A 842 -13.29 25.58 -31.57
N ALA A 843 -12.47 26.60 -31.27
CA ALA A 843 -12.95 27.89 -30.78
C ALA A 843 -13.87 28.58 -31.80
N VAL A 844 -13.48 28.58 -33.07
CA VAL A 844 -14.26 29.12 -34.20
C VAL A 844 -15.56 28.35 -34.39
N GLN A 845 -15.51 27.02 -34.38
CA GLN A 845 -16.73 26.20 -34.49
C GLN A 845 -17.68 26.41 -33.30
N ALA A 846 -17.16 26.55 -32.07
CA ALA A 846 -17.97 26.88 -30.90
C ALA A 846 -18.68 28.24 -31.07
N ALA A 847 -17.96 29.25 -31.56
CA ALA A 847 -18.51 30.57 -31.83
C ALA A 847 -19.60 30.56 -32.92
N LEU A 848 -19.38 29.84 -34.02
CA LEU A 848 -20.34 29.70 -35.11
C LEU A 848 -21.59 28.89 -34.70
N THR A 849 -21.46 28.01 -33.72
CA THR A 849 -22.55 27.17 -33.18
C THR A 849 -23.32 27.82 -32.03
N GLY A 850 -23.07 29.11 -31.74
CA GLY A 850 -23.89 29.88 -30.81
C GLY A 850 -23.27 30.16 -29.44
N HIS A 851 -21.98 29.89 -29.24
CA HIS A 851 -21.29 30.16 -27.97
C HIS A 851 -20.53 31.48 -27.99
N LEU A 852 -20.47 32.19 -26.85
CA LEU A 852 -19.51 33.28 -26.66
C LEU A 852 -18.18 32.71 -26.18
N VAL A 853 -17.11 32.93 -26.94
CA VAL A 853 -15.77 32.41 -26.63
C VAL A 853 -14.83 33.55 -26.28
N LEU A 854 -14.20 33.49 -25.11
CA LEU A 854 -13.14 34.39 -24.68
C LEU A 854 -11.80 33.66 -24.76
N SER A 855 -10.78 34.24 -25.38
CA SER A 855 -9.46 33.58 -25.42
C SER A 855 -8.31 34.56 -25.54
N THR A 856 -7.09 34.06 -25.33
CA THR A 856 -5.86 34.81 -25.58
C THR A 856 -5.04 34.31 -26.76
N LEU A 857 -4.25 35.22 -27.35
CA LEU A 857 -3.21 34.94 -28.34
C LEU A 857 -1.93 35.72 -28.01
N HIS A 858 -0.78 35.24 -28.47
CA HIS A 858 0.48 36.00 -28.42
C HIS A 858 0.72 36.71 -29.75
N THR A 859 0.30 37.97 -29.79
CA THR A 859 0.61 38.92 -30.85
C THR A 859 0.95 40.28 -30.25
N ASN A 860 1.63 41.13 -31.01
CA ASN A 860 2.08 42.43 -30.54
C ASN A 860 0.99 43.50 -30.63
N ASN A 861 0.03 43.35 -31.55
CA ASN A 861 -1.07 44.28 -31.77
C ASN A 861 -2.34 43.52 -32.21
N ALA A 862 -3.48 44.19 -32.23
CA ALA A 862 -4.78 43.60 -32.53
C ALA A 862 -4.84 43.12 -33.98
N ALA A 863 -4.32 43.91 -34.93
CA ALA A 863 -4.34 43.61 -36.36
C ALA A 863 -3.60 42.31 -36.72
N SER A 864 -2.40 42.09 -36.15
CA SER A 864 -1.59 40.88 -36.41
C SER A 864 -2.23 39.58 -35.92
N SER A 865 -3.25 39.67 -35.05
CA SER A 865 -4.03 38.53 -34.56
C SER A 865 -4.79 37.81 -35.68
N ILE A 866 -5.22 38.54 -36.71
CA ILE A 866 -5.88 37.97 -37.89
C ILE A 866 -4.90 37.08 -38.65
N GLN A 867 -3.70 37.61 -38.94
CA GLN A 867 -2.65 36.83 -39.61
C GLN A 867 -2.24 35.61 -38.77
N ARG A 868 -2.22 35.74 -37.44
CA ARG A 868 -1.92 34.61 -36.55
C ARG A 868 -2.96 33.49 -36.65
N LEU A 869 -4.26 33.81 -36.74
CA LEU A 869 -5.32 32.81 -36.95
C LEU A 869 -5.21 32.17 -38.35
N ILE A 870 -4.93 32.95 -39.39
CA ILE A 870 -4.70 32.43 -40.75
C ILE A 870 -3.51 31.46 -40.78
N ASN A 871 -2.42 31.79 -40.07
CA ASN A 871 -1.24 30.93 -39.96
C ASN A 871 -1.51 29.64 -39.17
N MET A 872 -2.58 29.59 -38.38
CA MET A 872 -3.09 28.38 -37.71
C MET A 872 -4.19 27.70 -38.53
N SER A 873 -4.19 27.92 -39.85
CA SER A 873 -5.09 27.29 -40.82
C SER A 873 -6.58 27.60 -40.61
N VAL A 874 -6.92 28.71 -39.95
CA VAL A 874 -8.31 29.17 -39.85
C VAL A 874 -8.67 29.95 -41.12
N ASN A 875 -9.77 29.57 -41.76
CA ASN A 875 -10.22 30.22 -42.99
C ASN A 875 -10.57 31.69 -42.73
N PRO A 876 -10.12 32.66 -43.57
CA PRO A 876 -10.48 34.07 -43.41
C PRO A 876 -11.99 34.34 -43.32
N THR A 877 -12.81 33.54 -44.02
CA THR A 877 -14.28 33.63 -43.97
C THR A 877 -14.83 33.24 -42.60
N ASP A 878 -14.23 32.23 -41.97
CA ASP A 878 -14.60 31.81 -40.62
C ASP A 878 -14.16 32.85 -39.59
N ILE A 879 -12.99 33.47 -39.77
CA ILE A 879 -12.52 34.57 -38.90
C ILE A 879 -13.49 35.74 -38.97
N ALA A 880 -13.85 36.16 -40.19
CA ALA A 880 -14.77 37.27 -40.43
C ALA A 880 -16.14 37.02 -39.81
N SER A 881 -16.66 35.79 -39.89
CA SER A 881 -18.00 35.46 -39.38
C SER A 881 -18.05 35.08 -37.89
N SER A 882 -16.93 34.69 -37.28
CA SER A 882 -16.90 34.18 -35.89
C SER A 882 -16.32 35.15 -34.88
N VAL A 883 -15.43 36.08 -35.26
CA VAL A 883 -14.76 36.98 -34.30
C VAL A 883 -15.54 38.28 -34.13
N ASN A 884 -15.81 38.68 -32.89
CA ASN A 884 -16.50 39.91 -32.57
C ASN A 884 -15.57 41.13 -32.46
N ALA A 885 -14.43 40.95 -31.78
CA ALA A 885 -13.40 41.97 -31.64
C ALA A 885 -12.06 41.36 -31.22
N PHE A 886 -10.99 42.07 -31.55
CA PHE A 886 -9.64 41.84 -31.08
C PHE A 886 -9.24 42.97 -30.15
N MET A 887 -8.66 42.62 -29.02
CA MET A 887 -8.02 43.54 -28.09
C MET A 887 -6.53 43.21 -28.05
N ALA A 888 -5.66 44.21 -28.08
CA ALA A 888 -4.28 44.03 -27.66
C ALA A 888 -4.00 44.92 -26.45
N GLN A 889 -3.17 44.42 -25.55
CA GLN A 889 -2.81 45.14 -24.33
C GLN A 889 -1.37 44.93 -23.90
N ARG A 890 -0.83 45.95 -23.24
CA ARG A 890 0.43 45.90 -22.49
C ARG A 890 0.25 46.68 -21.17
N LEU A 891 1.15 46.47 -20.21
CA LEU A 891 1.11 47.17 -18.92
C LEU A 891 2.24 48.19 -18.84
N VAL A 892 1.88 49.44 -18.54
CA VAL A 892 2.80 50.52 -18.17
C VAL A 892 2.77 50.74 -16.67
N ARG A 893 3.90 51.12 -16.10
CA ARG A 893 4.02 51.50 -14.68
C ARG A 893 3.30 52.82 -14.42
N VAL A 894 2.64 52.92 -13.27
CA VAL A 894 1.96 54.15 -12.85
C VAL A 894 2.92 55.01 -12.03
N LEU A 895 3.00 56.30 -12.36
CA LEU A 895 3.77 57.28 -11.61
C LEU A 895 3.31 57.34 -10.15
N CYS A 896 4.28 57.32 -9.23
CA CYS A 896 4.01 57.46 -7.81
C CYS A 896 3.39 58.85 -7.53
N GLN A 897 2.21 58.86 -6.89
CA GLN A 897 1.47 60.10 -6.62
C GLN A 897 2.19 61.00 -5.61
N ASP A 898 3.05 60.43 -4.77
CA ASP A 898 3.76 61.15 -3.71
C ASP A 898 5.04 61.85 -4.21
N CYS A 899 5.59 61.43 -5.36
CA CYS A 899 6.88 61.95 -5.85
C CYS A 899 6.91 62.35 -7.33
N LYS A 900 5.81 62.21 -8.09
CA LYS A 900 5.80 62.63 -9.50
C LYS A 900 6.08 64.13 -9.62
N LYS A 901 6.96 64.51 -10.54
CA LYS A 901 7.36 65.91 -10.75
C LYS A 901 6.88 66.42 -12.09
N LYS A 902 6.26 67.60 -12.08
CA LYS A 902 5.83 68.32 -13.28
C LYS A 902 7.05 68.95 -13.98
N ILE A 903 7.22 68.67 -15.26
CA ILE A 903 8.32 69.21 -16.08
C ILE A 903 7.80 69.73 -17.44
N GLU A 904 8.57 70.62 -18.06
CA GLU A 904 8.34 71.02 -19.45
C GLU A 904 9.03 70.00 -20.37
N PRO A 905 8.31 69.34 -21.31
CA PRO A 905 8.90 68.36 -22.21
C PRO A 905 9.94 69.00 -23.14
N SER A 906 10.98 68.25 -23.50
CA SER A 906 11.96 68.69 -24.50
C SER A 906 11.26 68.95 -25.86
N PRO A 907 11.82 69.82 -26.74
CA PRO A 907 11.21 70.08 -28.05
C PRO A 907 10.96 68.82 -28.88
N GLU A 908 11.84 67.81 -28.76
CA GLU A 908 11.73 66.52 -29.44
C GLU A 908 10.56 65.69 -28.89
N VAL A 909 10.49 65.52 -27.56
CA VAL A 909 9.39 64.79 -26.88
C VAL A 909 8.06 65.47 -27.14
N LYS A 910 8.01 66.80 -27.11
CA LYS A 910 6.81 67.57 -27.39
C LYS A 910 6.32 67.38 -28.83
N SER A 911 7.23 67.47 -29.80
CA SER A 911 6.92 67.23 -31.23
C SER A 911 6.41 65.80 -31.46
N HIS A 912 7.01 64.82 -30.81
CA HIS A 912 6.58 63.42 -30.89
C HIS A 912 5.17 63.24 -30.32
N ILE A 913 4.90 63.73 -29.10
CA ILE A 913 3.58 63.67 -28.46
C ILE A 913 2.51 64.35 -29.35
N GLU A 914 2.78 65.56 -29.84
CA GLU A 914 1.84 66.30 -30.70
C GLU A 914 1.58 65.58 -32.03
N LYS A 915 2.59 64.92 -32.61
CA LYS A 915 2.44 64.10 -33.82
C LYS A 915 1.53 62.89 -33.59
N VAL A 916 1.75 62.14 -32.50
CA VAL A 916 0.93 60.96 -32.17
C VAL A 916 -0.51 61.36 -31.85
N LEU A 917 -0.70 62.41 -31.05
CA LEU A 917 -2.03 62.94 -30.74
C LEU A 917 -2.77 63.45 -31.99
N GLY A 918 -2.05 64.09 -32.92
CA GLY A 918 -2.61 64.60 -34.17
C GLY A 918 -3.07 63.51 -35.15
N ALA A 919 -2.58 62.27 -35.00
CA ALA A 919 -3.01 61.13 -35.80
C ALA A 919 -4.30 60.47 -35.28
N ILE A 920 -4.78 60.84 -34.08
CA ILE A 920 -5.99 60.26 -33.49
C ILE A 920 -7.22 60.68 -34.30
N SER A 921 -7.96 59.70 -34.81
CA SER A 921 -9.19 59.89 -35.58
C SER A 921 -10.29 60.53 -34.73
N GLU A 922 -11.04 61.49 -35.28
CA GLU A 922 -12.21 62.11 -34.61
C GLU A 922 -13.29 61.09 -34.24
N LYS A 923 -13.37 59.96 -34.95
CA LYS A 923 -14.31 58.87 -34.68
C LYS A 923 -14.03 58.11 -33.38
N THR A 924 -12.87 58.33 -32.75
CA THR A 924 -12.57 57.78 -31.42
C THR A 924 -13.48 58.35 -30.34
N GLY A 925 -14.04 59.56 -30.55
CA GLY A 925 -14.86 60.25 -29.54
C GLY A 925 -14.06 60.74 -28.33
N ILE A 926 -12.74 60.95 -28.50
CA ILE A 926 -11.84 61.45 -27.46
C ILE A 926 -11.54 62.92 -27.71
N GLU A 927 -11.60 63.71 -26.65
CA GLU A 927 -11.09 65.09 -26.67
C GLU A 927 -9.56 65.06 -26.63
N VAL A 928 -8.94 65.29 -27.78
CA VAL A 928 -7.48 65.31 -27.92
C VAL A 928 -6.92 66.68 -27.50
N PRO A 929 -5.98 66.75 -26.54
CA PRO A 929 -5.34 68.00 -26.15
C PRO A 929 -4.58 68.63 -27.32
N LYS A 930 -4.90 69.89 -27.66
CA LYS A 930 -4.27 70.59 -28.81
C LYS A 930 -2.84 71.11 -28.54
N LYS A 931 -2.45 71.22 -27.26
CA LYS A 931 -1.12 71.67 -26.83
C LYS A 931 -0.74 70.94 -25.54
N VAL A 932 0.49 70.47 -25.46
CA VAL A 932 1.06 69.86 -24.25
C VAL A 932 2.08 70.82 -23.64
N GLU A 933 1.72 71.43 -22.51
CA GLU A 933 2.58 72.39 -21.80
C GLU A 933 3.52 71.72 -20.80
N TYR A 934 3.12 70.57 -20.25
CA TYR A 934 3.90 69.84 -19.26
C TYR A 934 3.62 68.33 -19.32
N ILE A 935 4.59 67.56 -18.87
CA ILE A 935 4.46 66.12 -18.59
C ILE A 935 4.96 65.83 -17.17
N PHE A 936 4.91 64.58 -16.74
CA PHE A 936 5.40 64.17 -15.42
C PHE A 936 6.56 63.17 -15.53
N GLU A 937 7.54 63.33 -14.64
CA GLU A 937 8.68 62.42 -14.50
C GLU A 937 8.67 61.69 -13.14
N ALA A 938 9.33 60.53 -13.11
CA ALA A 938 9.52 59.72 -11.93
C ALA A 938 10.74 60.22 -11.12
N GLN A 939 10.56 60.58 -9.84
CA GLN A 939 11.67 61.04 -8.97
C GLN A 939 12.17 59.98 -7.98
N GLY A 940 11.28 59.11 -7.50
CA GLY A 940 11.57 58.18 -6.41
C GLY A 940 11.35 58.79 -5.02
N CYS A 941 10.70 58.03 -4.15
CA CYS A 941 10.56 58.34 -2.72
C CYS A 941 10.43 57.04 -1.91
N PRO A 942 10.50 57.07 -0.57
CA PRO A 942 10.37 55.88 0.26
C PRO A 942 9.07 55.08 0.02
N GLU A 943 7.95 55.75 -0.27
CA GLU A 943 6.65 55.11 -0.54
C GLU A 943 6.60 54.27 -1.82
N CYS A 944 7.54 54.53 -2.73
CA CYS A 944 7.74 53.76 -3.95
C CYS A 944 9.15 53.19 -4.01
N ASN A 945 9.81 52.92 -2.87
CA ASN A 945 11.14 52.32 -2.82
C ASN A 945 12.18 53.00 -3.72
N SER A 946 12.10 54.33 -3.86
CA SER A 946 12.97 55.15 -4.70
C SER A 946 12.94 54.85 -6.21
N ILE A 947 11.96 54.08 -6.71
CA ILE A 947 11.84 53.79 -8.14
C ILE A 947 10.98 54.80 -8.91
N GLY A 948 10.13 55.58 -8.21
CA GLY A 948 9.29 56.61 -8.80
C GLY A 948 7.97 56.13 -9.40
N TYR A 949 7.71 54.82 -9.33
CA TYR A 949 6.48 54.17 -9.81
C TYR A 949 5.81 53.33 -8.73
N LYS A 950 4.48 53.24 -8.74
CA LYS A 950 3.71 52.41 -7.82
C LYS A 950 2.47 51.88 -8.55
N GLY A 951 2.42 50.56 -8.77
CA GLY A 951 1.38 49.91 -9.57
C GLY A 951 1.60 49.95 -11.08
N ARG A 952 0.66 49.32 -11.80
CA ARG A 952 0.63 49.23 -13.28
C ARG A 952 -0.77 49.49 -13.81
N THR A 953 -0.87 49.97 -15.05
CA THR A 953 -2.13 50.22 -15.77
C THR A 953 -2.03 49.71 -17.20
N ALA A 954 -3.15 49.29 -17.80
CA ALA A 954 -3.16 48.74 -19.15
C ALA A 954 -3.18 49.82 -20.22
N VAL A 955 -2.23 49.83 -21.16
CA VAL A 955 -2.41 50.47 -22.46
C VAL A 955 -3.03 49.46 -23.40
N SER A 956 -4.04 49.86 -24.15
CA SER A 956 -4.85 48.92 -24.94
C SER A 956 -5.35 49.51 -26.24
N GLU A 957 -5.61 48.62 -27.19
CA GLU A 957 -6.31 48.91 -28.44
C GLU A 957 -7.40 47.88 -28.66
N VAL A 958 -8.54 48.31 -29.23
CA VAL A 958 -9.70 47.46 -29.47
C VAL A 958 -10.19 47.65 -30.89
N MET A 959 -10.05 46.59 -31.68
CA MET A 959 -10.45 46.49 -33.07
C MET A 959 -11.74 45.68 -33.19
N ASP A 960 -12.79 46.33 -33.70
CA ASP A 960 -14.08 45.70 -33.96
C ASP A 960 -14.09 44.98 -35.31
N MET A 961 -14.79 43.84 -35.37
CA MET A 961 -15.10 43.18 -36.64
C MET A 961 -16.36 43.83 -37.26
N THR A 962 -16.16 44.93 -37.97
CA THR A 962 -17.23 45.62 -38.74
C THR A 962 -17.46 44.95 -40.08
N LYS A 963 -18.60 45.17 -40.75
CA LYS A 963 -18.85 44.60 -42.10
C LYS A 963 -17.77 44.95 -43.13
N GLU A 964 -17.20 46.15 -43.04
CA GLU A 964 -16.07 46.56 -43.89
C GLU A 964 -14.81 45.77 -43.53
N MET A 965 -14.55 45.54 -42.23
CA MET A 965 -13.43 44.72 -41.78
C MET A 965 -13.61 43.25 -42.17
N GLU A 966 -14.81 42.68 -42.02
CA GLU A 966 -15.16 41.32 -42.46
C GLU A 966 -14.84 41.13 -43.94
N ASN A 967 -15.30 42.07 -44.78
CA ASN A 967 -15.01 42.05 -46.21
C ASN A 967 -13.52 42.19 -46.51
N LEU A 968 -12.79 43.01 -45.76
CA LEU A 968 -11.34 43.13 -45.92
C LEU A 968 -10.65 41.81 -45.59
N VAL A 969 -11.01 41.19 -44.47
CA VAL A 969 -10.44 39.92 -43.99
C VAL A 969 -10.67 38.78 -44.98
N THR A 970 -11.84 38.67 -45.59
CA THR A 970 -12.12 37.61 -46.58
C THR A 970 -11.20 37.63 -47.81
N HIS A 971 -10.53 38.77 -48.09
CA HIS A 971 -9.61 38.92 -49.22
C HIS A 971 -8.13 38.74 -48.84
N GLY A 972 -7.81 38.35 -47.59
CA GLY A 972 -6.43 38.11 -47.15
C GLY A 972 -5.58 39.39 -47.08
N PRO A 973 -5.93 40.37 -46.23
CA PRO A 973 -5.28 41.67 -46.17
C PRO A 973 -3.90 41.60 -45.49
N THR A 974 -3.05 42.60 -45.72
CA THR A 974 -1.84 42.74 -44.90
C THR A 974 -2.20 43.31 -43.52
N THR A 975 -1.34 43.10 -42.52
CA THR A 975 -1.51 43.69 -41.18
C THR A 975 -1.69 45.20 -41.23
N SER A 976 -0.94 45.89 -42.11
CA SER A 976 -1.02 47.34 -42.27
C SER A 976 -2.35 47.81 -42.87
N ASP A 977 -2.96 47.05 -43.78
CA ASP A 977 -4.27 47.37 -44.34
C ASP A 977 -5.37 47.29 -43.27
N VAL A 978 -5.28 46.25 -42.42
CA VAL A 978 -6.20 46.04 -41.30
C VAL A 978 -6.09 47.17 -40.28
N GLU A 979 -4.86 47.52 -39.88
CA GLU A 979 -4.58 48.57 -38.92
C GLU A 979 -5.06 49.94 -39.43
N ALA A 980 -4.75 50.29 -40.68
CA ALA A 980 -5.20 51.53 -41.30
C ALA A 980 -6.74 51.64 -41.36
N LEU A 981 -7.44 50.54 -41.68
CA LEU A 981 -8.90 50.53 -41.65
C LEU A 981 -9.43 50.66 -40.22
N ALA A 982 -8.84 49.97 -39.25
CA ALA A 982 -9.25 50.02 -37.86
C ALA A 982 -9.10 51.43 -37.25
N GLU A 983 -7.98 52.12 -37.51
CA GLU A 983 -7.77 53.52 -37.10
C GLU A 983 -8.79 54.46 -37.75
N LYS A 984 -9.07 54.27 -39.05
CA LYS A 984 -10.12 55.02 -39.77
C LYS A 984 -11.52 54.76 -39.22
N GLN A 985 -11.73 53.64 -38.54
CA GLN A 985 -12.95 53.27 -37.80
C GLN A 985 -12.90 53.65 -36.30
N GLY A 986 -11.89 54.42 -35.90
CA GLY A 986 -11.76 54.97 -34.55
C GLY A 986 -11.16 54.01 -33.53
N MET A 987 -10.41 52.99 -33.95
CA MET A 987 -9.50 52.28 -33.05
C MET A 987 -8.42 53.26 -32.58
N LEU A 988 -8.13 53.26 -31.27
CA LEU A 988 -6.92 53.84 -30.71
C LEU A 988 -5.83 52.79 -30.72
N THR A 989 -4.63 53.14 -31.19
CA THR A 989 -3.46 52.26 -31.04
C THR A 989 -2.95 52.28 -29.59
N MET A 990 -2.21 51.26 -29.17
CA MET A 990 -1.59 51.25 -27.84
C MET A 990 -0.66 52.44 -27.60
N ALA A 991 0.05 52.91 -28.63
CA ALA A 991 0.89 54.11 -28.57
C ALA A 991 0.05 55.35 -28.32
N GLN A 992 -1.04 55.54 -29.05
CA GLN A 992 -1.96 56.68 -28.83
C GLN A 992 -2.57 56.66 -27.42
N ASP A 993 -3.03 55.49 -26.93
CA ASP A 993 -3.55 55.36 -25.56
C ASP A 993 -2.47 55.64 -24.50
N GLY A 994 -1.25 55.16 -24.72
CA GLY A 994 -0.08 55.43 -23.88
C GLY A 994 0.26 56.91 -23.81
N ILE A 995 0.36 57.59 -24.95
CA ILE A 995 0.65 59.04 -25.01
C ILE A 995 -0.45 59.86 -24.32
N LEU A 996 -1.72 59.51 -24.48
CA LEU A 996 -2.80 60.16 -23.72
C LEU A 996 -2.58 60.02 -22.21
N LYS A 997 -2.15 58.85 -21.73
CA LYS A 997 -1.83 58.62 -20.31
C LYS A 997 -0.59 59.38 -19.82
N VAL A 998 0.37 59.68 -20.69
CA VAL A 998 1.51 60.56 -20.38
C VAL A 998 1.03 61.97 -20.11
N VAL A 999 0.16 62.50 -20.98
CA VAL A 999 -0.42 63.84 -20.82
C VAL A 999 -1.33 63.92 -19.59
N GLU A 1000 -2.03 62.84 -19.26
CA GLU A 1000 -2.84 62.71 -18.03
C GLU A 1000 -1.98 62.58 -16.75
N GLY A 1001 -0.66 62.43 -16.87
CA GLY A 1001 0.25 62.30 -15.74
C GLY A 1001 0.14 60.96 -14.99
N ILE A 1002 -0.28 59.91 -15.71
CA ILE A 1002 -0.43 58.55 -15.20
C ILE A 1002 0.87 57.75 -15.36
N THR A 1003 1.57 57.90 -16.48
CA THR A 1003 2.84 57.23 -16.81
C THR A 1003 3.82 58.23 -17.44
N THR A 1004 5.05 57.80 -17.73
CA THR A 1004 6.05 58.60 -18.48
C THR A 1004 6.14 58.15 -19.94
N ILE A 1005 6.77 58.99 -20.77
CA ILE A 1005 6.99 58.71 -22.20
C ILE A 1005 7.91 57.50 -22.39
N GLU A 1006 8.98 57.40 -21.59
CA GLU A 1006 9.95 56.30 -21.67
C GLU A 1006 9.29 54.95 -21.38
N GLU A 1007 8.30 54.95 -20.49
CA GLU A 1007 7.56 53.74 -20.14
C GLU A 1007 6.59 53.31 -21.24
N VAL A 1008 6.02 54.25 -21.98
CA VAL A 1008 5.18 53.96 -23.16
C VAL A 1008 6.05 53.38 -24.27
N GLU A 1009 7.14 54.04 -24.64
CA GLU A 1009 8.09 53.58 -25.68
C GLU A 1009 8.64 52.17 -25.35
N ARG A 1010 8.98 51.93 -24.07
CA ARG A 1010 9.43 50.61 -23.58
C ARG A 1010 8.44 49.49 -23.89
N VAL A 1011 7.14 49.78 -23.92
CA VAL A 1011 6.12 48.78 -24.17
C VAL A 1011 5.52 48.86 -25.57
N THR A 1012 5.58 49.96 -26.30
CA THR A 1012 4.97 50.03 -27.64
C THR A 1012 5.93 49.73 -28.78
N GLU A 1013 7.25 49.66 -28.52
CA GLU A 1013 8.28 49.43 -29.55
C GLU A 1013 8.25 50.48 -30.68
N GLU A 1014 7.78 51.70 -30.37
CA GLU A 1014 7.76 52.88 -31.24
C GLU A 1014 8.75 53.96 -30.79
#